data_AF-A0A1V6GPP9-F1
#
_entry.id   AF-A0A1V6GPP9-F1
#
_cell.length_a   1.000
_cell.length_b   1.000
_cell.length_c   1.000
_cell.angle_alpha   90.00
_cell.angle_beta   90.00
_cell.angle_gamma   90.00
#
_symmetry.space_group_name_H-M   'P 1'
#
loop_
_entity.id
_entity.type
_entity.pdbx_description
1 polymer ?
#
loop_
_entity_poly.entity_id
_entity_poly.type
_entity_poly.pdbx_seq_one_letter_code
_entity_poly.pdbx_strand_id
1 'polypeptide(L)'
;MRQHALQRGSVSVTGGSIMNGRIATTALTKTGDGTLEIGAPVVLGPAAYPMPLTPGLWEGMIRQSWNTTSPNPRSGIQLTTRAAIGSQASNASYAGGIWAGDNHTWMYTGFIWNRAETNETWSFRARFDDNVSLVIDGARVITAGNSAAVVANVTLTPGPHAIEMRFGDGAGSVGPTGEPYGIAYDPLGRASSNSADYRQIIDPGDGSLLTIDIPDTRGLGLLESVVMQNWNTTEVGETVSRQLTTRAGNGAKAANGTYANGLWRGGNHTWVYTGILWNRSASDVTWTWRFTFDDNVRLMIDGAVVKDVTLGQGTVYQNHTLTPGPHTIEIRYGDGAGDVGPASGLGGLTYDPQGRGATDANDYILLQDPGDGSLLTTHADYVPEQMIERPVVHVAGGTVKLNTTPAPGLFEGRIADNAFDTVTANPATAVELTTTAANGFCSENGSINGKPWPNDSTYVYTGFIWNRSAGDVTWTFAENFDDSVQLVIDGVTVINGGGGWNVPTRGTITLAPGPHAFEVRFGQGGGGAAGNVADWWTNREMSFAVDWQGRDAGDLSFYEIPVDPGDGSLFTCTAIDPFVTEGVFAAAEVNLDAGTTLDLNGESCTVGLLTGSGTVSNGTLAAGTVLSPAGDEAIGTLALDSVTLSEGTTYRVTVSGTASDCLTATGTMDLSQVLIVPATDAELTVPTYVIAQSAGGFTGDKPALNGFPSKYKIIRTATEVRLTSQGGAVMMIK
;
A
#
# COMPACT_ATOMS: atom_id res chain seq x y z
N MET A 1 -25.68 2.82 -8.79
CA MET A 1 -24.96 1.79 -9.57
C MET A 1 -24.63 2.36 -10.95
N ARG A 2 -23.38 2.76 -11.21
CA ARG A 2 -22.89 3.10 -12.55
C ARG A 2 -21.96 1.98 -13.01
N GLN A 3 -22.08 1.58 -14.27
CA GLN A 3 -21.26 0.52 -14.87
C GLN A 3 -19.80 0.98 -14.91
N HIS A 4 -18.92 0.28 -14.20
CA HIS A 4 -17.48 0.36 -14.40
C HIS A 4 -17.08 -0.81 -15.29
N ALA A 5 -16.55 -0.53 -16.48
CA ALA A 5 -15.91 -1.54 -17.31
C ALA A 5 -14.41 -1.51 -17.02
N LEU A 6 -13.87 -2.62 -16.52
CA LEU A 6 -12.43 -2.84 -16.39
C LEU A 6 -11.97 -3.62 -17.61
N GLN A 7 -11.13 -3.02 -18.45
CA GLN A 7 -10.55 -3.70 -19.60
C GLN A 7 -9.08 -3.29 -19.75
N ARG A 8 -8.16 -4.27 -19.82
CA ARG A 8 -6.74 -4.07 -20.16
C ARG A 8 -6.01 -3.01 -19.30
N GLY A 9 -6.30 -2.93 -18.00
CA GLY A 9 -5.65 -1.98 -17.08
C GLY A 9 -6.12 -0.53 -17.22
N SER A 10 -7.20 -0.28 -17.97
CA SER A 10 -7.83 1.03 -18.11
C SER A 10 -9.22 1.07 -17.43
N VAL A 11 -9.56 2.23 -16.88
CA VAL A 11 -10.87 2.52 -16.28
C VAL A 11 -11.58 3.57 -17.13
N SER A 12 -12.80 3.28 -17.59
CA SER A 12 -13.63 4.27 -18.28
C SER A 12 -14.86 4.67 -17.47
N VAL A 13 -15.13 5.97 -17.39
CA VAL A 13 -16.24 6.56 -16.64
C VAL A 13 -16.95 7.63 -17.44
N THR A 14 -18.28 7.73 -17.32
CA THR A 14 -19.08 8.79 -17.99
C THR A 14 -19.39 9.99 -17.08
N GLY A 15 -19.09 9.85 -15.78
CA GLY A 15 -19.30 10.84 -14.72
C GLY A 15 -19.54 10.15 -13.37
N GLY A 16 -19.67 10.92 -12.30
CA GLY A 16 -19.88 10.40 -10.93
C GLY A 16 -18.79 10.91 -10.00
N SER A 17 -18.44 10.13 -8.98
CA SER A 17 -17.34 10.47 -8.08
C SER A 17 -16.44 9.24 -7.85
N ILE A 18 -15.13 9.46 -7.82
CA ILE A 18 -14.14 8.50 -7.32
C ILE A 18 -13.49 9.13 -6.10
N MET A 19 -13.92 8.62 -4.94
CA MET A 19 -13.57 9.15 -3.62
C MET A 19 -12.96 8.01 -2.82
N ASN A 20 -11.98 8.32 -1.98
CA ASN A 20 -11.33 7.39 -1.04
C ASN A 20 -10.62 6.21 -1.71
N GLY A 21 -9.29 6.33 -1.87
CA GLY A 21 -8.43 5.24 -2.30
C GLY A 21 -7.33 5.68 -3.25
N ARG A 22 -6.63 4.71 -3.84
CA ARG A 22 -5.66 4.91 -4.91
C ARG A 22 -6.21 4.24 -6.15
N ILE A 23 -6.31 4.98 -7.26
CA ILE A 23 -6.68 4.36 -8.54
C ILE A 23 -5.41 3.81 -9.17
N ALA A 24 -5.26 2.48 -9.14
CA ALA A 24 -4.18 1.75 -9.77
C ALA A 24 -4.58 1.45 -11.23
N THR A 25 -4.20 2.31 -12.17
CA THR A 25 -4.57 2.16 -13.58
C THR A 25 -3.47 2.70 -14.50
N THR A 26 -3.32 2.14 -15.69
CA THR A 26 -2.45 2.73 -16.72
C THR A 26 -3.11 3.93 -17.38
N ALA A 27 -4.44 3.92 -17.49
CA ALA A 27 -5.23 5.04 -17.98
C ALA A 27 -6.59 5.17 -17.30
N LEU A 28 -7.04 6.40 -17.05
CA LEU A 28 -8.40 6.75 -16.66
C LEU A 28 -9.02 7.60 -17.77
N THR A 29 -10.07 7.10 -18.42
CA THR A 29 -10.76 7.84 -19.49
C THR A 29 -12.12 8.33 -19.03
N LYS A 30 -12.29 9.65 -18.97
CA LYS A 30 -13.57 10.31 -18.71
C LYS A 30 -14.26 10.66 -20.03
N THR A 31 -15.44 10.10 -20.26
CA THR A 31 -16.29 10.34 -21.44
C THR A 31 -17.63 10.98 -21.05
N GLY A 32 -18.43 11.42 -22.02
CA GLY A 32 -19.78 11.98 -21.80
C GLY A 32 -19.83 13.33 -21.10
N ASP A 33 -20.97 14.03 -21.18
CA ASP A 33 -21.05 15.47 -20.84
C ASP A 33 -21.08 15.78 -19.33
N GLY A 34 -21.19 14.76 -18.46
CA GLY A 34 -21.32 14.95 -17.01
C GLY A 34 -20.01 15.28 -16.29
N THR A 35 -20.10 15.58 -15.00
CA THR A 35 -18.94 15.80 -14.12
C THR A 35 -18.47 14.48 -13.50
N LEU A 36 -17.15 14.29 -13.45
CA LEU A 36 -16.45 13.32 -12.63
C LEU A 36 -15.70 14.03 -11.51
N GLU A 37 -16.08 13.80 -10.26
CA GLU A 37 -15.34 14.29 -9.11
C GLU A 37 -14.23 13.30 -8.74
N ILE A 38 -13.00 13.80 -8.55
CA ILE A 38 -11.85 13.00 -8.14
C ILE A 38 -11.25 13.61 -6.87
N GLY A 39 -11.26 12.83 -5.80
CA GLY A 39 -10.63 13.18 -4.51
C GLY A 39 -9.54 12.19 -4.07
N ALA A 40 -9.08 11.34 -4.99
CA ALA A 40 -8.20 10.19 -4.73
C ALA A 40 -6.96 10.22 -5.67
N PRO A 41 -5.73 9.97 -5.18
CA PRO A 41 -4.55 9.91 -6.03
C PRO A 41 -4.66 8.88 -7.17
N VAL A 42 -4.25 9.29 -8.37
CA VAL A 42 -4.08 8.39 -9.52
C VAL A 42 -2.62 7.96 -9.57
N VAL A 43 -2.36 6.66 -9.51
CA VAL A 43 -0.99 6.15 -9.59
C VAL A 43 -0.88 4.94 -10.50
N LEU A 44 0.24 4.90 -11.22
CA LEU A 44 0.62 3.75 -12.02
C LEU A 44 1.07 2.59 -11.16
N GLY A 45 0.56 1.43 -11.50
CA GLY A 45 1.10 0.16 -11.10
C GLY A 45 0.35 -0.93 -11.87
N PRO A 46 0.88 -2.16 -11.97
CA PRO A 46 0.07 -3.29 -12.37
C PRO A 46 -1.20 -3.36 -11.49
N ALA A 47 -2.26 -4.01 -11.98
CA ALA A 47 -3.59 -4.09 -11.36
C ALA A 47 -3.63 -4.68 -9.92
N ALA A 48 -2.48 -4.98 -9.33
CA ALA A 48 -2.29 -5.34 -7.93
C ALA A 48 -1.03 -4.64 -7.41
N TYR A 49 -1.20 -3.75 -6.43
CA TYR A 49 -0.11 -3.41 -5.51
C TYR A 49 0.22 -4.63 -4.65
N PRO A 50 1.46 -4.76 -4.13
CA PRO A 50 1.78 -5.79 -3.15
C PRO A 50 0.74 -5.70 -2.02
N MET A 51 0.00 -6.77 -1.77
CA MET A 51 -0.88 -6.79 -0.61
C MET A 51 -0.02 -6.54 0.63
N PRO A 52 -0.45 -5.68 1.57
CA PRO A 52 0.17 -5.62 2.88
C PRO A 52 0.23 -7.04 3.43
N LEU A 53 1.44 -7.51 3.72
CA LEU A 53 1.65 -8.80 4.34
C LEU A 53 0.82 -8.88 5.60
N THR A 54 0.15 -10.01 5.82
CA THR A 54 -0.57 -10.25 7.05
C THR A 54 0.41 -10.72 8.13
N PRO A 55 0.66 -9.90 9.18
CA PRO A 55 1.66 -10.22 10.19
C PRO A 55 1.27 -11.46 11.01
N GLY A 56 2.27 -12.27 11.37
CA GLY A 56 2.12 -13.44 12.26
C GLY A 56 2.20 -14.81 11.55
N LEU A 57 1.73 -15.84 12.24
CA LEU A 57 1.73 -17.24 11.80
C LEU A 57 0.33 -17.85 11.95
N TRP A 58 -0.02 -18.79 11.07
CA TRP A 58 -1.21 -19.62 11.26
C TRP A 58 -0.98 -20.57 12.42
N GLU A 59 -1.83 -20.47 13.43
CA GLU A 59 -1.90 -21.38 14.56
C GLU A 59 -2.97 -22.46 14.33
N GLY A 60 -2.67 -23.70 14.73
CA GLY A 60 -3.65 -24.78 14.76
C GLY A 60 -3.31 -25.87 15.75
N MET A 61 -4.32 -26.67 16.11
CA MET A 61 -4.17 -27.79 17.04
C MET A 61 -4.83 -29.06 16.50
N ILE A 62 -4.14 -30.20 16.67
CA ILE A 62 -4.68 -31.54 16.44
C ILE A 62 -4.66 -32.31 17.76
N ARG A 63 -5.74 -33.04 18.05
CA ARG A 63 -5.86 -33.92 19.24
C ARG A 63 -5.27 -35.30 19.00
N GLN A 64 -3.96 -35.36 18.81
CA GLN A 64 -3.18 -36.59 18.74
C GLN A 64 -1.83 -36.40 19.42
N SER A 65 -1.34 -37.44 20.07
CA SER A 65 0.01 -37.47 20.64
C SER A 65 1.02 -37.28 19.50
N TRP A 66 1.85 -36.25 19.60
CA TRP A 66 2.95 -35.91 18.70
C TRP A 66 2.78 -36.28 17.21
N ASN A 67 2.10 -35.40 16.47
CA ASN A 67 1.88 -35.56 15.03
C ASN A 67 2.80 -34.65 14.20
N THR A 68 3.69 -35.25 13.39
CA THR A 68 4.65 -34.52 12.55
C THR A 68 4.30 -34.50 11.06
N THR A 69 3.14 -34.99 10.65
CA THR A 69 2.80 -35.23 9.23
C THR A 69 1.51 -34.59 8.78
N SER A 70 0.54 -34.41 9.67
CA SER A 70 -0.73 -33.77 9.32
C SER A 70 -0.54 -32.27 9.07
N PRO A 71 -1.24 -31.70 8.08
CA PRO A 71 -1.17 -30.27 7.82
C PRO A 71 -1.74 -29.45 8.98
N ASN A 72 -1.24 -28.24 9.15
CA ASN A 72 -1.78 -27.29 10.13
C ASN A 72 -3.25 -26.95 9.78
N PRO A 73 -4.21 -27.06 10.72
CA PRO A 73 -5.61 -26.72 10.48
C PRO A 73 -5.89 -25.21 10.40
N ARG A 74 -4.92 -24.34 10.75
CA ARG A 74 -4.98 -22.88 10.58
C ARG A 74 -6.22 -22.23 11.22
N SER A 75 -6.45 -22.54 12.49
CA SER A 75 -7.62 -22.06 13.25
C SER A 75 -7.56 -20.57 13.64
N GLY A 76 -6.40 -19.92 13.54
CA GLY A 76 -6.26 -18.48 13.82
C GLY A 76 -4.86 -17.96 13.50
N ILE A 77 -4.69 -16.63 13.53
CA ILE A 77 -3.39 -15.96 13.29
C ILE A 77 -2.84 -15.50 14.63
N GLN A 78 -1.54 -15.70 14.85
CA GLN A 78 -0.85 -15.28 16.06
C GLN A 78 0.48 -14.61 15.71
N LEU A 79 0.80 -13.49 16.37
CA LEU A 79 2.09 -12.81 16.20
C LEU A 79 3.27 -13.58 16.84
N THR A 80 2.98 -14.62 17.62
CA THR A 80 3.99 -15.44 18.30
C THR A 80 3.44 -16.84 18.63
N THR A 81 4.32 -17.76 19.06
CA THR A 81 3.97 -19.14 19.42
C THR A 81 3.38 -19.25 20.84
N ARG A 82 2.19 -18.67 21.08
CA ARG A 82 1.58 -18.58 22.43
C ARG A 82 1.40 -19.91 23.16
N ALA A 83 1.29 -21.03 22.45
CA ALA A 83 1.24 -22.36 23.04
C ALA A 83 2.58 -22.88 23.56
N ALA A 84 3.65 -22.11 23.41
CA ALA A 84 4.98 -22.48 23.87
C ALA A 84 5.76 -21.32 24.50
N ILE A 85 5.05 -20.41 25.19
CA ILE A 85 5.64 -19.29 25.93
C ILE A 85 5.30 -19.40 27.41
N GLY A 86 6.28 -19.12 28.26
CA GLY A 86 6.17 -19.20 29.71
C GLY A 86 6.70 -20.52 30.26
N SER A 87 6.79 -20.60 31.59
CA SER A 87 7.32 -21.78 32.27
C SER A 87 6.37 -22.97 32.21
N GLN A 88 6.93 -24.17 32.08
CA GLN A 88 6.21 -25.43 32.18
C GLN A 88 5.22 -25.45 33.36
N ALA A 89 4.00 -25.90 33.08
CA ALA A 89 2.95 -26.09 34.09
C ALA A 89 2.10 -27.32 33.75
N SER A 90 1.10 -27.64 34.57
CA SER A 90 0.15 -28.71 34.24
C SER A 90 -0.66 -28.35 32.99
N ASN A 91 -1.04 -29.36 32.20
CA ASN A 91 -1.84 -29.20 30.98
C ASN A 91 -3.10 -28.33 31.20
N ALA A 92 -3.75 -28.47 32.36
CA ALA A 92 -4.96 -27.73 32.71
C ALA A 92 -4.75 -26.22 32.92
N SER A 93 -3.51 -25.76 33.14
CA SER A 93 -3.20 -24.39 33.54
C SER A 93 -2.23 -23.67 32.61
N TYR A 94 -1.39 -24.43 31.88
CA TYR A 94 -0.37 -23.86 31.01
C TYR A 94 -0.96 -23.04 29.86
N ALA A 95 -0.32 -21.91 29.54
CA ALA A 95 -0.72 -20.98 28.48
C ALA A 95 -2.21 -20.59 28.52
N GLY A 96 -2.74 -20.33 29.72
CA GLY A 96 -4.15 -19.98 29.90
C GLY A 96 -5.11 -21.16 29.73
N GLY A 97 -4.63 -22.40 29.87
CA GLY A 97 -5.43 -23.62 29.79
C GLY A 97 -5.70 -24.10 28.37
N ILE A 98 -5.00 -23.57 27.35
CA ILE A 98 -5.21 -24.00 25.95
C ILE A 98 -4.73 -25.44 25.67
N TRP A 99 -3.96 -26.01 26.59
CA TRP A 99 -3.54 -27.39 26.60
C TRP A 99 -4.43 -28.29 27.48
N ALA A 100 -5.59 -27.80 27.94
CA ALA A 100 -6.47 -28.59 28.81
C ALA A 100 -6.95 -29.87 28.09
N GLY A 101 -6.57 -31.01 28.67
CA GLY A 101 -6.70 -32.35 28.08
C GLY A 101 -5.33 -33.03 28.01
N ASP A 102 -5.26 -34.13 27.26
CA ASP A 102 -4.01 -34.84 26.97
C ASP A 102 -3.90 -35.03 25.45
N ASN A 103 -2.67 -35.22 24.95
CA ASN A 103 -2.38 -35.62 23.57
C ASN A 103 -2.77 -34.59 22.50
N HIS A 104 -2.15 -33.42 22.56
CA HIS A 104 -2.25 -32.34 21.59
C HIS A 104 -0.96 -32.21 20.79
N THR A 105 -1.11 -31.71 19.56
CA THR A 105 -0.02 -31.13 18.79
C THR A 105 -0.45 -29.75 18.31
N TRP A 106 0.20 -28.71 18.83
CA TRP A 106 0.07 -27.34 18.35
C TRP A 106 1.07 -27.08 17.23
N MET A 107 0.62 -26.38 16.20
CA MET A 107 1.36 -26.07 14.99
C MET A 107 1.29 -24.58 14.71
N TYR A 108 2.43 -24.03 14.29
CA TYR A 108 2.55 -22.67 13.78
C TYR A 108 3.20 -22.73 12.41
N THR A 109 2.51 -22.25 11.38
CA THR A 109 3.01 -22.26 9.99
C THR A 109 2.89 -20.89 9.36
N GLY A 110 3.87 -20.52 8.54
CA GLY A 110 3.87 -19.26 7.79
C GLY A 110 5.26 -19.02 7.24
N PHE A 111 5.72 -17.78 7.29
CA PHE A 111 7.02 -17.36 6.79
C PHE A 111 7.78 -16.59 7.84
N ILE A 112 9.11 -16.78 7.88
CA ILE A 112 10.06 -15.99 8.65
C ILE A 112 10.96 -15.20 7.71
N TRP A 113 11.28 -13.96 8.08
CA TRP A 113 11.93 -13.00 7.21
C TRP A 113 13.38 -12.74 7.56
N ASN A 114 14.28 -12.99 6.61
CA ASN A 114 15.58 -12.32 6.60
C ASN A 114 15.46 -11.03 5.77
N ARG A 115 15.46 -9.88 6.45
CA ARG A 115 15.36 -8.56 5.81
C ARG A 115 16.73 -7.98 5.41
N ALA A 116 17.82 -8.68 5.67
CA ALA A 116 19.14 -8.26 5.21
C ALA A 116 19.28 -8.47 3.70
N GLU A 117 20.16 -7.68 3.06
CA GLU A 117 20.53 -7.84 1.65
C GLU A 117 21.43 -9.07 1.41
N THR A 118 21.89 -9.72 2.48
CA THR A 118 22.80 -10.85 2.45
C THR A 118 22.25 -12.07 3.17
N ASN A 119 22.85 -13.23 2.89
CA ASN A 119 22.57 -14.45 3.65
C ASN A 119 22.98 -14.25 5.11
N GLU A 120 22.08 -14.55 6.03
CA GLU A 120 22.33 -14.48 7.47
C GLU A 120 22.31 -15.88 8.06
N THR A 121 23.18 -16.16 9.03
CA THR A 121 23.14 -17.43 9.77
C THR A 121 22.45 -17.19 11.10
N TRP A 122 21.30 -17.82 11.31
CA TRP A 122 20.55 -17.73 12.55
C TRP A 122 20.66 -19.03 13.34
N SER A 123 20.75 -18.93 14.65
CA SER A 123 20.68 -20.08 15.54
C SER A 123 19.28 -20.22 16.10
N PHE A 124 18.73 -21.43 16.06
CA PHE A 124 17.48 -21.78 16.72
C PHE A 124 17.78 -22.67 17.90
N ARG A 125 17.11 -22.42 19.01
CA ARG A 125 17.16 -23.23 20.23
C ARG A 125 15.77 -23.70 20.54
N ALA A 126 15.64 -24.98 20.89
CA ALA A 126 14.37 -25.53 21.35
C ALA A 126 14.53 -26.33 22.63
N ARG A 127 13.54 -26.22 23.50
CA ARG A 127 13.40 -27.04 24.70
C ARG A 127 11.94 -27.04 25.14
N PHE A 128 11.30 -28.20 25.09
CA PHE A 128 9.87 -28.32 25.37
C PHE A 128 9.55 -29.68 25.97
N ASP A 129 8.60 -29.71 26.90
CA ASP A 129 7.97 -30.94 27.39
C ASP A 129 6.55 -31.02 26.80
N ASP A 130 6.18 -32.04 26.02
CA ASP A 130 6.97 -33.25 25.74
C ASP A 130 7.81 -33.16 24.47
N ASN A 131 7.32 -32.58 23.36
CA ASN A 131 7.98 -32.69 22.06
C ASN A 131 8.03 -31.36 21.31
N VAL A 132 9.09 -31.16 20.52
CA VAL A 132 9.30 -29.95 19.71
C VAL A 132 9.96 -30.25 18.37
N SER A 133 9.53 -29.54 17.32
CA SER A 133 10.06 -29.63 15.96
C SER A 133 10.08 -28.26 15.32
N LEU A 134 11.16 -27.97 14.60
CA LEU A 134 11.29 -26.81 13.71
C LEU A 134 11.63 -27.31 12.31
N VAL A 135 10.87 -26.85 11.33
CA VAL A 135 11.13 -27.03 9.90
C VAL A 135 11.27 -25.65 9.29
N ILE A 136 12.31 -25.46 8.48
CA ILE A 136 12.52 -24.26 7.66
C ILE A 136 12.67 -24.71 6.22
N ASP A 137 11.92 -24.11 5.30
CA ASP A 137 11.92 -24.43 3.86
C ASP A 137 11.74 -25.93 3.56
N GLY A 138 10.89 -26.61 4.34
CA GLY A 138 10.67 -28.06 4.23
C GLY A 138 11.77 -28.93 4.86
N ALA A 139 12.93 -28.37 5.20
CA ALA A 139 14.01 -29.10 5.86
C ALA A 139 13.80 -29.14 7.39
N ARG A 140 13.82 -30.34 7.99
CA ARG A 140 13.74 -30.51 9.45
C ARG A 140 15.04 -30.04 10.10
N VAL A 141 14.96 -28.92 10.81
CA VAL A 141 16.10 -28.27 11.50
C VAL A 141 16.26 -28.82 12.91
N ILE A 142 15.15 -28.90 13.67
CA ILE A 142 15.14 -29.38 15.05
C ILE A 142 14.11 -30.50 15.21
N THR A 143 14.46 -31.51 15.99
CA THR A 143 13.52 -32.47 16.60
C THR A 143 14.06 -32.88 17.96
N ALA A 144 13.29 -32.66 19.01
CA ALA A 144 13.64 -33.02 20.39
C ALA A 144 12.39 -33.38 21.20
N GLY A 145 12.59 -34.02 22.35
CA GLY A 145 11.53 -34.26 23.31
C GLY A 145 12.03 -34.51 24.73
N ASN A 146 11.09 -34.69 25.66
CA ASN A 146 11.27 -34.86 27.10
C ASN A 146 12.19 -33.80 27.70
N SER A 147 11.90 -32.52 27.45
CA SER A 147 12.65 -31.37 27.97
C SER A 147 14.13 -31.29 27.53
N ALA A 148 14.55 -32.02 26.50
CA ALA A 148 15.92 -31.93 25.98
C ALA A 148 16.16 -30.58 25.28
N ALA A 149 17.26 -29.90 25.64
CA ALA A 149 17.69 -28.68 24.96
C ALA A 149 18.47 -29.04 23.68
N VAL A 150 18.10 -28.42 22.57
CA VAL A 150 18.78 -28.60 21.28
C VAL A 150 18.98 -27.26 20.58
N VAL A 151 20.09 -27.13 19.86
CA VAL A 151 20.46 -25.94 19.10
C VAL A 151 20.85 -26.35 17.69
N ALA A 152 20.42 -25.57 16.70
CA ALA A 152 20.78 -25.75 15.30
C ALA A 152 20.96 -24.40 14.60
N ASN A 153 21.87 -24.33 13.63
CA ASN A 153 22.03 -23.16 12.77
C ASN A 153 21.31 -23.37 11.44
N VAL A 154 20.74 -22.29 10.90
CA VAL A 154 20.15 -22.23 9.57
C VAL A 154 20.66 -20.97 8.89
N THR A 155 21.10 -21.09 7.64
CA THR A 155 21.42 -19.93 6.81
C THR A 155 20.17 -19.51 6.04
N LEU A 156 19.65 -18.32 6.34
CA LEU A 156 18.51 -17.71 5.68
C LEU A 156 19.00 -16.75 4.59
N THR A 157 18.57 -16.95 3.36
CA THR A 157 18.82 -16.02 2.25
C THR A 157 17.96 -14.75 2.42
N PRO A 158 18.25 -13.63 1.74
CA PRO A 158 17.35 -12.48 1.72
C PRO A 158 15.93 -12.88 1.32
N GLY A 159 14.93 -12.43 2.08
CA GLY A 159 13.51 -12.67 1.82
C GLY A 159 12.81 -13.67 2.77
N PRO A 160 11.65 -14.22 2.35
CA PRO A 160 10.83 -15.10 3.17
C PRO A 160 11.30 -16.55 3.11
N HIS A 161 11.17 -17.23 4.25
CA HIS A 161 11.44 -18.65 4.41
C HIS A 161 10.24 -19.33 5.05
N ALA A 162 9.76 -20.43 4.48
CA ALA A 162 8.66 -21.17 5.07
C ALA A 162 9.10 -21.69 6.45
N ILE A 163 8.30 -21.46 7.47
CA ILE A 163 8.55 -21.91 8.83
C ILE A 163 7.39 -22.76 9.31
N GLU A 164 7.70 -23.92 9.88
CA GLU A 164 6.77 -24.73 10.64
C GLU A 164 7.37 -25.07 12.01
N MET A 165 6.64 -24.73 13.06
CA MET A 165 6.96 -25.09 14.44
C MET A 165 5.86 -25.99 14.98
N ARG A 166 6.26 -27.11 15.59
CA ARG A 166 5.33 -28.03 16.26
C ARG A 166 5.72 -28.23 17.71
N PHE A 167 4.72 -28.27 18.57
CA PHE A 167 4.82 -28.55 19.99
C PHE A 167 3.80 -29.62 20.34
N GLY A 168 4.17 -30.64 21.11
CA GLY A 168 3.20 -31.66 21.52
C GLY A 168 3.39 -32.13 22.94
N ASP A 169 2.29 -32.59 23.53
CA ASP A 169 2.23 -33.17 24.87
C ASP A 169 1.69 -34.60 24.82
N GLY A 170 1.95 -35.31 25.90
CA GLY A 170 1.26 -36.53 26.32
C GLY A 170 0.27 -36.17 27.44
N ALA A 171 0.62 -36.56 28.66
CA ALA A 171 -0.18 -36.31 29.87
C ALA A 171 0.66 -35.66 30.98
N GLY A 172 0.02 -34.86 31.81
CA GLY A 172 0.64 -34.28 33.01
C GLY A 172 1.02 -32.81 32.84
N SER A 173 2.26 -32.55 32.44
CA SER A 173 2.81 -31.19 32.32
C SER A 173 3.28 -30.90 30.91
N VAL A 174 3.15 -29.65 30.51
CA VAL A 174 3.51 -29.17 29.18
C VAL A 174 4.20 -27.81 29.28
N GLY A 175 5.11 -27.57 28.35
CA GLY A 175 5.73 -26.27 28.14
C GLY A 175 7.26 -26.30 28.20
N PRO A 176 7.89 -25.14 28.01
CA PRO A 176 9.32 -24.94 28.14
C PRO A 176 9.85 -25.24 29.56
N THR A 177 10.83 -26.13 29.66
CA THR A 177 11.43 -26.52 30.95
C THR A 177 12.71 -25.72 31.22
N GLY A 178 12.67 -24.82 32.21
CA GLY A 178 13.84 -24.01 32.60
C GLY A 178 14.25 -22.93 31.58
N GLU A 179 13.38 -22.65 30.60
CA GLU A 179 13.54 -21.62 29.57
C GLU A 179 12.20 -20.91 29.37
N PRO A 180 12.16 -19.65 28.90
CA PRO A 180 10.92 -18.91 28.72
C PRO A 180 10.16 -19.24 27.42
N TYR A 181 10.80 -19.94 26.46
CA TYR A 181 10.27 -20.20 25.12
C TYR A 181 10.51 -21.65 24.69
N GLY A 182 9.56 -22.25 23.97
CA GLY A 182 9.71 -23.61 23.45
C GLY A 182 10.65 -23.66 22.25
N ILE A 183 10.59 -22.64 21.40
CA ILE A 183 11.58 -22.34 20.36
C ILE A 183 11.95 -20.85 20.47
N ALA A 184 13.25 -20.56 20.40
CA ALA A 184 13.81 -19.22 20.41
C ALA A 184 14.88 -19.10 19.30
N TYR A 185 15.21 -17.88 18.90
CA TYR A 185 16.21 -17.66 17.86
C TYR A 185 17.24 -16.59 18.25
N ASP A 186 18.43 -16.70 17.68
CA ASP A 186 19.52 -15.74 17.75
C ASP A 186 19.93 -15.37 16.32
N PRO A 187 19.66 -14.14 15.86
CA PRO A 187 19.99 -13.72 14.50
C PRO A 187 21.50 -13.62 14.26
N LEU A 188 22.33 -13.67 15.31
CA LEU A 188 23.79 -13.61 15.21
C LEU A 188 24.43 -14.99 14.94
N GLY A 189 23.65 -16.07 14.94
CA GLY A 189 24.15 -17.39 14.53
C GLY A 189 25.14 -18.04 15.50
N ARG A 190 25.17 -17.63 16.77
CA ARG A 190 26.23 -18.01 17.73
C ARG A 190 26.20 -19.48 18.18
N ALA A 191 25.08 -20.18 17.97
CA ALA A 191 24.83 -21.53 18.46
C ALA A 191 25.14 -21.71 19.97
N SER A 192 24.82 -20.69 20.76
CA SER A 192 25.18 -20.62 22.17
C SER A 192 24.44 -21.66 23.03
N SER A 193 25.13 -22.21 24.04
CA SER A 193 24.47 -23.02 25.07
C SER A 193 23.66 -22.18 26.06
N ASN A 194 23.89 -20.86 26.12
CA ASN A 194 23.23 -19.93 27.03
C ASN A 194 21.88 -19.46 26.46
N SER A 195 20.79 -19.68 27.19
CA SER A 195 19.43 -19.29 26.75
C SER A 195 19.23 -17.78 26.69
N ALA A 196 20.02 -16.97 27.42
CA ALA A 196 19.94 -15.51 27.38
C ALA A 196 20.39 -14.90 26.05
N ASP A 197 21.10 -15.67 25.22
CA ASP A 197 21.51 -15.23 23.87
C ASP A 197 20.37 -15.32 22.85
N TYR A 198 19.27 -15.99 23.20
CA TYR A 198 18.13 -16.21 22.32
C TYR A 198 16.95 -15.33 22.70
N ARG A 199 16.22 -14.88 21.69
CA ARG A 199 15.00 -14.10 21.82
C ARG A 199 13.78 -14.86 21.32
N GLN A 200 12.62 -14.43 21.80
CA GLN A 200 11.33 -14.96 21.37
C GLN A 200 11.12 -14.75 19.87
N ILE A 201 10.50 -15.72 19.20
CA ILE A 201 9.99 -15.54 17.83
C ILE A 201 8.64 -14.80 17.94
N ILE A 202 8.68 -13.48 17.73
CA ILE A 202 7.52 -12.60 17.79
C ILE A 202 7.62 -11.52 16.70
N ASP A 203 6.53 -11.31 15.97
CA ASP A 203 6.37 -10.19 15.07
C ASP A 203 5.72 -9.00 15.81
N PRO A 204 6.16 -7.75 15.57
CA PRO A 204 5.58 -6.59 16.25
C PRO A 204 4.21 -6.16 15.68
N GLY A 205 3.66 -6.89 14.71
CA GLY A 205 2.38 -6.59 14.07
C GLY A 205 2.53 -5.82 12.75
N ASP A 206 3.74 -5.76 12.19
CA ASP A 206 4.05 -5.09 10.94
C ASP A 206 4.52 -6.05 9.82
N GLY A 207 4.66 -7.34 10.14
CA GLY A 207 5.12 -8.37 9.20
C GLY A 207 6.62 -8.30 8.92
N SER A 208 7.39 -7.55 9.71
CA SER A 208 8.84 -7.41 9.56
C SER A 208 9.58 -8.73 9.78
N LEU A 209 9.08 -9.60 10.67
CA LEU A 209 9.67 -10.88 11.01
C LEU A 209 8.83 -12.09 10.58
N LEU A 210 7.51 -12.07 10.77
CA LEU A 210 6.62 -13.21 10.51
C LEU A 210 5.41 -12.80 9.68
N THR A 211 5.06 -13.63 8.70
CA THR A 211 3.86 -13.43 7.88
C THR A 211 3.16 -14.76 7.59
N ILE A 212 1.84 -14.75 7.40
CA ILE A 212 1.09 -15.96 7.01
C ILE A 212 1.06 -16.18 5.50
N ASP A 213 1.44 -15.15 4.77
CA ASP A 213 1.46 -14.98 3.34
C ASP A 213 2.87 -14.56 2.90
N ILE A 214 3.30 -15.05 1.74
CA ILE A 214 4.47 -14.52 1.04
C ILE A 214 4.07 -13.15 0.47
N PRO A 215 4.90 -12.10 0.48
CA PRO A 215 4.55 -10.86 -0.17
C PRO A 215 4.71 -11.17 -1.63
N ASP A 216 3.56 -11.37 -2.21
CA ASP A 216 3.33 -11.37 -3.62
C ASP A 216 4.07 -12.53 -4.31
N THR A 217 3.27 -13.52 -4.71
CA THR A 217 3.70 -14.48 -5.74
C THR A 217 4.16 -13.76 -7.02
N ARG A 218 3.96 -12.43 -7.12
CA ARG A 218 4.49 -11.49 -8.11
C ARG A 218 5.71 -10.73 -7.59
N GLY A 219 6.82 -10.76 -8.31
CA GLY A 219 8.04 -10.04 -7.94
C GLY A 219 9.27 -10.52 -8.70
N LEU A 220 10.43 -10.07 -8.26
CA LEU A 220 11.73 -10.43 -8.85
C LEU A 220 12.09 -11.89 -8.53
N GLY A 221 12.82 -12.54 -9.44
CA GLY A 221 13.29 -13.92 -9.26
C GLY A 221 12.25 -14.98 -9.63
N LEU A 222 12.39 -16.16 -9.05
CA LEU A 222 11.60 -17.36 -9.32
C LEU A 222 10.90 -17.83 -8.02
N LEU A 223 9.70 -18.36 -8.15
CA LEU A 223 9.04 -19.10 -7.08
C LEU A 223 9.78 -20.43 -6.89
N GLU A 224 10.15 -20.73 -5.66
CA GLU A 224 10.80 -21.97 -5.28
C GLU A 224 9.81 -22.88 -4.58
N SER A 225 9.64 -24.08 -5.12
CA SER A 225 8.79 -25.13 -4.59
C SER A 225 9.57 -26.42 -4.37
N VAL A 226 9.06 -27.29 -3.50
CA VAL A 226 9.62 -28.61 -3.24
C VAL A 226 8.56 -29.70 -3.36
N VAL A 227 8.94 -30.84 -3.95
CA VAL A 227 8.17 -32.08 -3.96
C VAL A 227 8.95 -33.11 -3.15
N MET A 228 8.36 -33.60 -2.04
CA MET A 228 9.00 -34.60 -1.15
C MET A 228 8.91 -36.03 -1.71
N GLN A 229 9.38 -36.21 -2.95
CA GLN A 229 9.47 -37.48 -3.65
C GLN A 229 10.70 -37.47 -4.58
N ASN A 230 11.22 -38.66 -4.91
CA ASN A 230 12.24 -38.83 -5.95
C ASN A 230 11.83 -38.14 -7.25
N TRP A 231 12.83 -37.77 -8.07
CA TRP A 231 12.69 -37.05 -9.35
C TRP A 231 11.27 -36.98 -9.93
N ASN A 232 10.63 -35.83 -9.74
CA ASN A 232 9.25 -35.58 -10.14
C ASN A 232 9.17 -34.50 -11.24
N THR A 233 8.62 -34.85 -12.38
CA THR A 233 8.52 -33.97 -13.56
C THR A 233 7.13 -33.39 -13.80
N THR A 234 6.16 -33.67 -12.92
CA THR A 234 4.73 -33.37 -13.15
C THR A 234 4.08 -32.54 -12.05
N GLU A 235 4.44 -32.76 -10.79
CA GLU A 235 3.87 -32.01 -9.66
C GLU A 235 4.53 -30.63 -9.56
N VAL A 236 3.75 -29.61 -9.19
CA VAL A 236 4.25 -28.24 -9.01
C VAL A 236 5.01 -28.07 -7.69
N GLY A 237 4.75 -28.95 -6.71
CA GLY A 237 5.34 -28.89 -5.37
C GLY A 237 4.71 -27.82 -4.48
N GLU A 238 5.07 -27.85 -3.20
CA GLU A 238 4.69 -26.83 -2.23
C GLU A 238 5.66 -25.65 -2.36
N THR A 239 5.14 -24.44 -2.59
CA THR A 239 5.95 -23.22 -2.65
C THR A 239 6.49 -22.87 -1.26
N VAL A 240 7.80 -22.79 -1.15
CA VAL A 240 8.52 -22.56 0.11
C VAL A 240 9.23 -21.22 0.17
N SER A 241 9.56 -20.61 -0.98
CA SER A 241 10.24 -19.31 -1.02
C SER A 241 10.13 -18.62 -2.40
N ARG A 242 10.69 -17.42 -2.52
CA ARG A 242 10.98 -16.72 -3.78
C ARG A 242 12.47 -16.38 -3.80
N GLN A 243 13.16 -16.76 -4.86
CA GLN A 243 14.62 -16.71 -4.92
C GLN A 243 15.09 -15.99 -6.20
N LEU A 244 16.10 -15.13 -6.09
CA LEU A 244 16.70 -14.48 -7.27
C LEU A 244 17.52 -15.47 -8.13
N THR A 245 17.80 -16.67 -7.62
CA THR A 245 18.54 -17.73 -8.32
C THR A 245 18.07 -19.12 -7.88
N THR A 246 18.47 -20.16 -8.59
CA THR A 246 18.13 -21.55 -8.24
C THR A 246 19.06 -22.14 -7.18
N ARG A 247 18.91 -21.72 -5.91
CA ARG A 247 19.84 -22.12 -4.81
C ARG A 247 20.02 -23.63 -4.63
N ALA A 248 19.00 -24.45 -4.88
CA ALA A 248 19.09 -25.91 -4.83
C ALA A 248 19.99 -26.49 -5.92
N GLY A 249 20.14 -25.77 -7.04
CA GLY A 249 21.05 -26.14 -8.12
C GLY A 249 22.48 -25.65 -7.94
N ASN A 250 22.76 -24.79 -6.96
CA ASN A 250 23.98 -23.99 -6.92
C ASN A 250 24.92 -24.38 -5.77
N GLY A 251 26.23 -24.34 -6.03
CA GLY A 251 27.27 -24.62 -5.04
C GLY A 251 28.21 -25.74 -5.47
N ALA A 252 29.12 -26.15 -4.59
CA ALA A 252 29.97 -27.32 -4.84
C ALA A 252 29.22 -28.60 -4.45
N LYS A 253 29.37 -29.68 -5.23
CA LYS A 253 28.83 -31.00 -4.89
C LYS A 253 29.23 -31.38 -3.46
N ALA A 254 28.24 -31.77 -2.64
CA ALA A 254 28.44 -32.17 -1.25
C ALA A 254 27.35 -33.15 -0.80
N ALA A 255 27.54 -33.80 0.34
CA ALA A 255 26.54 -34.67 0.93
C ALA A 255 25.22 -33.91 1.20
N ASN A 256 24.09 -34.57 0.97
CA ASN A 256 22.73 -34.00 1.11
C ASN A 256 22.50 -33.25 2.43
N GLY A 257 23.05 -33.77 3.53
CA GLY A 257 22.88 -33.19 4.85
C GLY A 257 23.51 -31.80 5.03
N THR A 258 24.42 -31.42 4.13
CA THR A 258 25.21 -30.18 4.17
C THR A 258 25.11 -29.33 2.90
N TYR A 259 24.78 -29.92 1.76
CA TYR A 259 24.70 -29.20 0.49
C TYR A 259 23.60 -28.14 0.50
N ALA A 260 23.87 -26.99 -0.13
CA ALA A 260 23.02 -25.81 -0.14
C ALA A 260 22.50 -25.46 1.27
N ASN A 261 23.40 -25.46 2.26
CA ASN A 261 23.09 -25.21 3.68
C ASN A 261 22.06 -26.19 4.28
N GLY A 262 22.05 -27.43 3.80
CA GLY A 262 21.15 -28.48 4.29
C GLY A 262 19.75 -28.43 3.66
N LEU A 263 19.55 -27.63 2.60
CA LEU A 263 18.32 -27.62 1.80
C LEU A 263 17.97 -29.02 1.29
N TRP A 264 18.97 -29.88 1.09
CA TRP A 264 18.79 -31.25 0.62
C TRP A 264 18.69 -32.31 1.72
N ARG A 265 18.63 -31.92 2.99
CA ARG A 265 18.57 -32.84 4.13
C ARG A 265 17.31 -33.71 4.07
N GLY A 266 17.50 -35.03 4.17
CA GLY A 266 16.44 -36.03 4.08
C GLY A 266 16.45 -36.84 2.77
N GLY A 267 17.07 -36.31 1.71
CA GLY A 267 17.11 -36.93 0.37
C GLY A 267 15.72 -37.10 -0.26
N ASN A 268 15.69 -37.65 -1.48
CA ASN A 268 14.46 -38.04 -2.17
C ASN A 268 13.45 -36.90 -2.34
N HIS A 269 13.90 -35.74 -2.84
CA HIS A 269 13.02 -34.62 -3.16
C HIS A 269 13.44 -33.94 -4.46
N THR A 270 12.50 -33.20 -5.03
CA THR A 270 12.68 -32.42 -6.26
C THR A 270 12.39 -30.96 -5.98
N TRP A 271 13.37 -30.10 -6.25
CA TRP A 271 13.24 -28.65 -6.19
C TRP A 271 12.78 -28.12 -7.55
N VAL A 272 11.75 -27.27 -7.53
CA VAL A 272 11.11 -26.71 -8.71
C VAL A 272 11.19 -25.19 -8.61
N TYR A 273 11.70 -24.54 -9.65
CA TYR A 273 11.73 -23.09 -9.78
C TYR A 273 10.84 -22.68 -10.94
N THR A 274 9.88 -21.77 -10.71
CA THR A 274 8.96 -21.30 -11.75
C THR A 274 8.90 -19.79 -11.81
N GLY A 275 8.68 -19.25 -13.01
CA GLY A 275 8.49 -17.82 -13.21
C GLY A 275 8.53 -17.43 -14.67
N ILE A 276 9.07 -16.24 -14.94
CA ILE A 276 9.22 -15.58 -16.22
C ILE A 276 10.69 -15.25 -16.43
N LEU A 277 11.20 -15.65 -17.58
CA LEU A 277 12.48 -15.25 -18.14
C LEU A 277 12.25 -14.14 -19.18
N TRP A 278 13.02 -13.06 -19.10
CA TRP A 278 12.88 -11.93 -20.00
C TRP A 278 13.96 -11.89 -21.08
N ASN A 279 13.53 -11.75 -22.33
CA ASN A 279 14.36 -11.17 -23.38
C ASN A 279 13.98 -9.70 -23.56
N ARG A 280 14.83 -8.80 -23.07
CA ARG A 280 14.62 -7.34 -23.18
C ARG A 280 15.15 -6.74 -24.48
N SER A 281 15.72 -7.55 -25.37
CA SER A 281 16.13 -7.11 -26.70
C SER A 281 14.92 -6.82 -27.59
N ALA A 282 15.08 -5.92 -28.56
CA ALA A 282 14.10 -5.71 -29.63
C ALA A 282 14.07 -6.85 -30.67
N SER A 283 14.97 -7.83 -30.55
CA SER A 283 15.10 -8.97 -31.45
C SER A 283 15.18 -10.30 -30.69
N ASP A 284 14.97 -11.39 -31.42
CA ASP A 284 15.23 -12.73 -30.91
C ASP A 284 16.69 -12.86 -30.43
N VAL A 285 16.88 -13.58 -29.33
CA VAL A 285 18.20 -13.94 -28.79
C VAL A 285 18.30 -15.44 -28.65
N THR A 286 19.47 -16.01 -28.95
CA THR A 286 19.72 -17.44 -28.73
C THR A 286 20.71 -17.61 -27.60
N TRP A 287 20.32 -18.34 -26.56
CA TRP A 287 21.19 -18.65 -25.42
C TRP A 287 21.61 -20.11 -25.47
N THR A 288 22.84 -20.39 -25.05
CA THR A 288 23.31 -21.76 -24.83
C THR A 288 23.19 -22.09 -23.36
N TRP A 289 22.41 -23.11 -23.03
CA TRP A 289 22.23 -23.63 -21.68
C TRP A 289 23.21 -24.76 -21.40
N ARG A 290 23.81 -24.75 -20.22
CA ARG A 290 24.75 -25.77 -19.73
C ARG A 290 24.19 -26.42 -18.47
N PHE A 291 24.09 -27.75 -18.51
CA PHE A 291 23.53 -28.60 -17.46
C PHE A 291 24.65 -29.45 -16.87
N THR A 292 24.79 -29.49 -15.55
CA THR A 292 25.91 -30.21 -14.90
C THR A 292 25.57 -30.72 -13.50
N PHE A 293 24.33 -31.09 -13.24
CA PHE A 293 23.88 -31.58 -11.92
C PHE A 293 24.16 -33.09 -11.74
N ASP A 294 24.51 -33.52 -10.53
CA ASP A 294 24.91 -34.92 -10.25
C ASP A 294 23.84 -35.94 -10.67
N ASP A 295 22.58 -35.66 -10.32
CA ASP A 295 21.46 -36.54 -10.58
C ASP A 295 20.61 -36.06 -11.76
N ASN A 296 19.61 -35.21 -11.51
CA ASN A 296 18.65 -34.82 -12.53
C ASN A 296 18.49 -33.30 -12.58
N VAL A 297 18.53 -32.75 -13.79
CA VAL A 297 18.19 -31.34 -14.04
C VAL A 297 17.36 -31.21 -15.31
N ARG A 298 16.29 -30.44 -15.24
CA ARG A 298 15.38 -30.19 -16.36
C ARG A 298 15.11 -28.69 -16.50
N LEU A 299 15.09 -28.22 -17.73
CA LEU A 299 14.68 -26.87 -18.09
C LEU A 299 13.52 -26.94 -19.07
N MET A 300 12.47 -26.20 -18.76
CA MET A 300 11.35 -25.92 -19.66
C MET A 300 11.23 -24.42 -19.87
N ILE A 301 10.94 -24.03 -21.11
CA ILE A 301 10.64 -22.65 -21.50
C ILE A 301 9.36 -22.69 -22.36
N ASP A 302 8.39 -21.84 -22.05
CA ASP A 302 7.09 -21.77 -22.73
C ASP A 302 6.35 -23.11 -22.78
N GLY A 303 6.47 -23.87 -21.69
CA GLY A 303 5.90 -25.22 -21.57
C GLY A 303 6.61 -26.29 -22.41
N ALA A 304 7.59 -25.93 -23.23
CA ALA A 304 8.41 -26.85 -24.01
C ALA A 304 9.63 -27.32 -23.22
N VAL A 305 9.94 -28.62 -23.26
CA VAL A 305 11.17 -29.15 -22.67
C VAL A 305 12.35 -28.71 -23.53
N VAL A 306 13.18 -27.82 -22.99
CA VAL A 306 14.47 -27.44 -23.59
C VAL A 306 15.42 -28.62 -23.45
N LYS A 307 15.56 -29.14 -22.22
CA LYS A 307 16.33 -30.35 -21.96
C LYS A 307 15.90 -31.02 -20.66
N ASP A 308 16.02 -32.34 -20.64
CA ASP A 308 15.94 -33.20 -19.47
C ASP A 308 17.25 -34.00 -19.41
N VAL A 309 18.04 -33.81 -18.36
CA VAL A 309 19.34 -34.43 -18.16
C VAL A 309 19.25 -35.29 -16.92
N THR A 310 19.55 -36.58 -17.09
CA THR A 310 19.45 -37.60 -16.05
C THR A 310 20.84 -38.14 -15.69
N LEU A 311 20.91 -38.88 -14.58
CA LEU A 311 22.13 -39.46 -14.02
C LEU A 311 23.04 -40.09 -15.09
N GLY A 312 24.32 -39.72 -15.08
CA GLY A 312 25.37 -40.33 -15.91
C GLY A 312 25.57 -39.71 -17.30
N GLN A 313 24.80 -38.68 -17.67
CA GLN A 313 24.98 -37.96 -18.95
C GLN A 313 26.10 -36.91 -18.92
N GLY A 314 26.64 -36.57 -17.75
CA GLY A 314 27.71 -35.58 -17.61
C GLY A 314 27.25 -34.16 -17.97
N THR A 315 28.19 -33.31 -18.42
CA THR A 315 27.85 -31.95 -18.84
C THR A 315 27.17 -31.94 -20.21
N VAL A 316 25.99 -31.32 -20.29
CA VAL A 316 25.18 -31.22 -21.51
C VAL A 316 24.98 -29.76 -21.89
N TYR A 317 24.99 -29.47 -23.19
CA TYR A 317 24.76 -28.13 -23.75
C TYR A 317 23.55 -28.12 -24.67
N GLN A 318 22.72 -27.08 -24.61
CA GLN A 318 21.51 -26.96 -25.41
C GLN A 318 21.22 -25.51 -25.78
N ASN A 319 21.10 -25.20 -27.07
CA ASN A 319 20.64 -23.88 -27.51
C ASN A 319 19.12 -23.76 -27.41
N HIS A 320 18.64 -22.58 -27.06
CA HIS A 320 17.23 -22.19 -27.12
C HIS A 320 17.11 -20.72 -27.53
N THR A 321 16.13 -20.42 -28.39
CA THR A 321 15.89 -19.07 -28.91
C THR A 321 14.68 -18.46 -28.20
N LEU A 322 14.85 -17.24 -27.69
CA LEU A 322 13.84 -16.44 -26.99
C LEU A 322 13.44 -15.27 -27.90
N THR A 323 12.15 -15.08 -28.12
CA THR A 323 11.60 -13.91 -28.82
C THR A 323 11.62 -12.67 -27.90
N PRO A 324 11.45 -11.44 -28.40
CA PRO A 324 11.30 -10.27 -27.51
C PRO A 324 10.14 -10.44 -26.51
N GLY A 325 10.40 -10.12 -25.24
CA GLY A 325 9.39 -10.12 -24.18
C GLY A 325 9.50 -11.26 -23.15
N PRO A 326 8.39 -11.56 -22.45
CA PRO A 326 8.37 -12.54 -21.36
C PRO A 326 8.19 -13.98 -21.86
N HIS A 327 8.91 -14.90 -21.24
CA HIS A 327 8.84 -16.34 -21.48
C HIS A 327 8.61 -17.09 -20.17
N THR A 328 7.69 -18.05 -20.12
CA THR A 328 7.55 -18.86 -18.90
C THR A 328 8.75 -19.78 -18.76
N ILE A 329 9.28 -19.92 -17.54
CA ILE A 329 10.42 -20.79 -17.25
C ILE A 329 10.08 -21.71 -16.09
N GLU A 330 10.44 -23.00 -16.23
CA GLU A 330 10.43 -23.98 -15.14
C GLU A 330 11.78 -24.71 -15.12
N ILE A 331 12.39 -24.80 -13.95
CA ILE A 331 13.63 -25.53 -13.72
C ILE A 331 13.40 -26.54 -12.62
N ARG A 332 13.85 -27.77 -12.82
CA ARG A 332 13.79 -28.82 -11.80
C ARG A 332 15.17 -29.36 -11.51
N TYR A 333 15.47 -29.56 -10.23
CA TYR A 333 16.61 -30.33 -9.75
C TYR A 333 16.07 -31.46 -8.89
N GLY A 334 16.54 -32.67 -9.09
CA GLY A 334 16.19 -33.78 -8.21
C GLY A 334 17.37 -34.65 -7.92
N ASP A 335 17.31 -35.26 -6.75
CA ASP A 335 18.31 -36.16 -6.21
C ASP A 335 17.61 -37.35 -5.53
N GLY A 336 18.24 -38.51 -5.61
CA GLY A 336 17.88 -39.68 -4.81
C GLY A 336 18.51 -39.62 -3.42
N ALA A 337 19.69 -40.24 -3.29
CA ALA A 337 20.42 -40.32 -2.03
C ALA A 337 21.93 -40.26 -2.28
N GLY A 338 22.65 -39.54 -1.42
CA GLY A 338 24.11 -39.53 -1.40
C GLY A 338 24.66 -38.11 -1.38
N ASP A 339 25.39 -37.76 -2.44
CA ASP A 339 25.88 -36.42 -2.69
C ASP A 339 24.99 -35.75 -3.73
N VAL A 340 24.89 -34.43 -3.66
CA VAL A 340 24.08 -33.62 -4.58
C VAL A 340 24.82 -32.35 -4.94
N GLY A 341 24.49 -31.79 -6.10
CA GLY A 341 25.02 -30.53 -6.59
C GLY A 341 25.70 -30.65 -7.95
N PRO A 342 26.19 -29.54 -8.50
CA PRO A 342 26.82 -29.55 -9.80
C PRO A 342 28.21 -30.18 -9.74
N ALA A 343 28.52 -31.01 -10.73
CA ALA A 343 29.84 -31.61 -10.90
C ALA A 343 30.96 -30.58 -11.11
N SER A 344 30.65 -29.33 -11.48
CA SER A 344 31.64 -28.30 -11.84
C SER A 344 31.60 -27.01 -11.01
N GLY A 345 30.93 -26.97 -9.85
CA GLY A 345 30.99 -25.87 -8.87
C GLY A 345 30.39 -24.50 -9.26
N LEU A 346 30.15 -24.22 -10.54
CA LEU A 346 29.57 -22.95 -11.04
C LEU A 346 28.04 -22.86 -10.94
N GLY A 347 27.34 -24.00 -10.85
CA GLY A 347 25.87 -24.09 -10.84
C GLY A 347 25.37 -25.28 -11.66
N GLY A 348 24.23 -25.86 -11.30
CA GLY A 348 23.60 -27.02 -11.95
C GLY A 348 22.98 -26.69 -13.31
N LEU A 349 22.54 -25.44 -13.47
CA LEU A 349 22.10 -24.83 -14.71
C LEU A 349 22.74 -23.44 -14.86
N THR A 350 23.48 -23.24 -15.95
CA THR A 350 24.13 -21.97 -16.29
C THR A 350 23.85 -21.64 -17.76
N TYR A 351 24.00 -20.40 -18.19
CA TYR A 351 23.74 -20.01 -19.58
C TYR A 351 24.80 -19.06 -20.14
N ASP A 352 25.03 -19.14 -21.45
CA ASP A 352 25.79 -18.17 -22.23
C ASP A 352 24.81 -17.28 -22.99
N PRO A 353 24.64 -16.00 -22.61
CA PRO A 353 23.73 -15.07 -23.28
C PRO A 353 24.15 -14.74 -24.72
N GLN A 354 25.41 -15.02 -25.10
CA GLN A 354 25.90 -14.82 -26.47
C GLN A 354 25.60 -16.01 -27.39
N GLY A 355 25.12 -17.13 -26.84
CA GLY A 355 24.74 -18.31 -27.62
C GLY A 355 25.89 -18.96 -28.39
N ARG A 356 27.13 -18.89 -27.88
CA ARG A 356 28.33 -19.31 -28.63
C ARG A 356 28.42 -20.82 -28.81
N GLY A 357 27.73 -21.61 -27.99
CA GLY A 357 27.85 -23.08 -28.03
C GLY A 357 29.24 -23.60 -27.60
N ALA A 358 30.06 -22.76 -26.97
CA ALA A 358 31.41 -23.11 -26.55
C ALA A 358 31.40 -24.05 -25.35
N THR A 359 32.42 -24.90 -25.21
CA THR A 359 32.55 -25.81 -24.05
C THR A 359 33.32 -25.20 -22.89
N ASP A 360 33.89 -24.01 -23.05
CA ASP A 360 34.60 -23.30 -21.99
C ASP A 360 33.62 -22.90 -20.88
N ALA A 361 33.90 -23.32 -19.64
CA ALA A 361 33.04 -23.04 -18.51
C ALA A 361 32.99 -21.55 -18.14
N ASN A 362 34.00 -20.75 -18.52
CA ASN A 362 34.05 -19.31 -18.24
C ASN A 362 33.06 -18.50 -19.09
N ASP A 363 32.51 -19.09 -20.15
CA ASP A 363 31.52 -18.46 -21.02
C ASP A 363 30.10 -18.51 -20.44
N TYR A 364 29.90 -19.26 -19.36
CA TYR A 364 28.60 -19.50 -18.75
C TYR A 364 28.48 -18.76 -17.43
N ILE A 365 27.36 -18.06 -17.27
CA ILE A 365 27.00 -17.36 -16.04
C ILE A 365 25.85 -18.08 -15.33
N LEU A 366 25.78 -17.88 -14.01
CA LEU A 366 24.71 -18.41 -13.20
C LEU A 366 23.38 -17.76 -13.58
N LEU A 367 22.30 -18.55 -13.63
CA LEU A 367 20.95 -18.00 -13.78
C LEU A 367 20.56 -17.29 -12.49
N GLN A 368 20.72 -15.97 -12.46
CA GLN A 368 20.44 -15.13 -11.32
C GLN A 368 19.94 -13.76 -11.77
N ASP A 369 18.82 -13.34 -11.21
CA ASP A 369 18.34 -11.96 -11.39
C ASP A 369 19.23 -10.98 -10.61
N PRO A 370 19.57 -9.80 -11.19
CA PRO A 370 20.34 -8.78 -10.50
C PRO A 370 19.66 -8.17 -9.27
N GLY A 371 18.40 -8.50 -9.01
CA GLY A 371 17.57 -7.85 -7.98
C GLY A 371 16.81 -6.64 -8.53
N ASP A 372 16.66 -6.55 -9.86
CA ASP A 372 15.92 -5.49 -10.55
C ASP A 372 14.81 -6.02 -11.48
N GLY A 373 14.69 -7.34 -11.68
CA GLY A 373 13.64 -7.96 -12.50
C GLY A 373 13.87 -7.80 -13.99
N SER A 374 15.07 -7.36 -14.37
CA SER A 374 15.49 -7.27 -15.76
C SER A 374 15.56 -8.65 -16.42
N LEU A 375 15.85 -9.71 -15.65
CA LEU A 375 16.06 -11.07 -16.14
C LEU A 375 14.96 -12.04 -15.70
N LEU A 376 14.65 -12.10 -14.40
CA LEU A 376 13.66 -13.03 -13.84
C LEU A 376 12.60 -12.28 -13.04
N THR A 377 11.35 -12.59 -13.34
CA THR A 377 10.21 -12.22 -12.51
C THR A 377 9.34 -13.44 -12.31
N THR A 378 8.44 -13.43 -11.34
CA THR A 378 7.48 -14.52 -11.19
C THR A 378 6.24 -14.33 -12.07
N HIS A 379 6.05 -13.13 -12.65
CA HIS A 379 4.88 -12.74 -13.43
C HIS A 379 5.23 -11.79 -14.60
N ALA A 380 4.52 -11.92 -15.72
CA ALA A 380 4.81 -11.22 -16.97
C ALA A 380 4.34 -9.75 -16.96
N ASP A 381 3.43 -9.39 -16.05
CA ASP A 381 2.92 -8.04 -15.84
C ASP A 381 3.64 -7.28 -14.72
N TYR A 382 4.74 -7.84 -14.19
CA TYR A 382 5.59 -7.15 -13.23
C TYR A 382 6.46 -6.11 -13.93
N VAL A 383 6.36 -4.85 -13.50
CA VAL A 383 7.16 -3.72 -13.99
C VAL A 383 8.03 -3.22 -12.83
N PRO A 384 9.37 -3.20 -12.96
CA PRO A 384 10.23 -2.61 -11.94
C PRO A 384 9.89 -1.12 -11.74
N GLU A 385 10.07 -0.62 -10.52
CA GLU A 385 9.75 0.76 -10.12
C GLU A 385 10.43 1.84 -11.01
N GLN A 386 11.51 1.47 -11.72
CA GLN A 386 12.24 2.34 -12.65
C GLN A 386 11.65 2.41 -14.08
N MET A 387 10.58 1.68 -14.41
CA MET A 387 9.95 1.65 -15.75
C MET A 387 8.51 2.24 -15.78
N ILE A 388 8.18 3.08 -14.81
CA ILE A 388 6.86 3.68 -14.62
C ILE A 388 6.58 4.76 -15.70
N GLU A 389 5.83 4.43 -16.76
CA GLU A 389 5.28 5.39 -17.75
C GLU A 389 4.12 6.18 -17.17
N ARG A 390 4.17 7.53 -17.10
CA ARG A 390 3.17 8.45 -16.48
C ARG A 390 1.68 7.99 -16.65
N PRO A 391 0.85 7.96 -15.57
CA PRO A 391 -0.55 7.59 -15.69
C PRO A 391 -1.28 8.64 -16.50
N VAL A 392 -2.09 8.20 -17.45
CA VAL A 392 -2.84 9.13 -18.31
C VAL A 392 -4.27 9.24 -17.83
N VAL A 393 -4.68 10.45 -17.44
CA VAL A 393 -6.08 10.83 -17.27
C VAL A 393 -6.54 11.50 -18.55
N HIS A 394 -7.27 10.79 -19.39
CA HIS A 394 -7.80 11.31 -20.65
C HIS A 394 -9.24 11.80 -20.46
N VAL A 395 -9.45 13.10 -20.63
CA VAL A 395 -10.78 13.71 -20.56
C VAL A 395 -11.28 13.92 -21.98
N ALA A 396 -12.11 12.99 -22.45
CA ALA A 396 -12.72 12.99 -23.78
C ALA A 396 -14.15 13.58 -23.81
N GLY A 397 -14.71 13.93 -22.65
CA GLY A 397 -16.00 14.60 -22.55
C GLY A 397 -16.31 15.13 -21.14
N GLY A 398 -17.03 16.26 -21.08
CA GLY A 398 -17.51 16.86 -19.83
C GLY A 398 -16.40 17.43 -18.96
N THR A 399 -16.57 17.32 -17.64
CA THR A 399 -15.68 17.92 -16.64
C THR A 399 -15.07 16.87 -15.72
N VAL A 400 -13.78 16.98 -15.43
CA VAL A 400 -13.15 16.38 -14.25
C VAL A 400 -13.00 17.48 -13.21
N LYS A 401 -13.50 17.27 -12.00
CA LYS A 401 -13.50 18.25 -10.91
C LYS A 401 -12.73 17.70 -9.71
N LEU A 402 -11.83 18.50 -9.14
CA LEU A 402 -11.16 18.16 -7.89
C LEU A 402 -12.13 18.25 -6.72
N ASN A 403 -12.01 17.30 -5.80
CA ASN A 403 -12.77 17.30 -4.55
C ASN A 403 -11.86 16.76 -3.43
N THR A 404 -10.76 17.46 -3.15
CA THR A 404 -9.71 16.99 -2.22
C THR A 404 -9.82 17.56 -0.82
N THR A 405 -10.53 18.68 -0.65
CA THR A 405 -10.78 19.28 0.66
C THR A 405 -12.12 18.77 1.22
N PRO A 406 -12.13 17.87 2.21
CA PRO A 406 -13.37 17.54 2.92
C PRO A 406 -13.96 18.80 3.54
N ALA A 407 -15.28 18.97 3.51
CA ALA A 407 -15.92 20.05 4.27
C ALA A 407 -15.59 19.86 5.77
N PRO A 408 -14.89 20.82 6.41
CA PRO A 408 -14.64 20.80 7.84
C PRO A 408 -15.94 20.82 8.63
N GLY A 409 -16.01 20.08 9.73
CA GLY A 409 -17.19 19.96 10.58
C GLY A 409 -17.98 18.66 10.37
N LEU A 410 -19.21 18.66 10.90
CA LEU A 410 -20.14 17.54 10.88
C LEU A 410 -21.42 17.94 10.15
N PHE A 411 -22.06 16.99 9.46
CA PHE A 411 -23.41 17.21 8.97
C PHE A 411 -24.38 17.29 10.15
N GLU A 412 -25.16 18.36 10.25
CA GLU A 412 -26.23 18.55 11.22
C GLU A 412 -27.59 18.37 10.54
N GLY A 413 -28.53 17.70 11.22
CA GLY A 413 -29.93 17.66 10.84
C GLY A 413 -30.86 17.47 12.03
N ARG A 414 -32.11 17.93 11.87
CA ARG A 414 -33.17 17.73 12.85
C ARG A 414 -34.26 16.82 12.31
N ILE A 415 -34.62 15.80 13.07
CA ILE A 415 -35.77 14.93 12.86
C ILE A 415 -36.91 15.47 13.74
N ALA A 416 -38.08 15.63 13.13
CA ALA A 416 -39.30 16.10 13.81
C ALA A 416 -40.20 14.93 14.22
N ASP A 417 -41.10 15.19 15.16
CA ASP A 417 -42.13 14.28 15.65
C ASP A 417 -41.57 12.96 16.23
N ASN A 418 -40.35 13.02 16.79
CA ASN A 418 -39.71 11.91 17.46
C ASN A 418 -38.80 12.39 18.59
N ALA A 419 -39.21 12.08 19.83
CA ALA A 419 -38.51 12.50 21.05
C ALA A 419 -37.08 11.98 21.17
N PHE A 420 -36.79 10.81 20.60
CA PHE A 420 -35.43 10.29 20.53
C PHE A 420 -35.30 9.26 19.40
N ASP A 421 -34.95 9.73 18.21
CA ASP A 421 -34.77 8.90 17.04
C ASP A 421 -33.34 8.37 16.93
N THR A 422 -33.16 7.06 17.11
CA THR A 422 -31.85 6.38 17.03
C THR A 422 -31.61 5.64 15.71
N VAL A 423 -32.53 5.73 14.74
CA VAL A 423 -32.50 4.86 13.55
C VAL A 423 -32.64 5.62 12.23
N THR A 424 -33.34 6.75 12.22
CA THR A 424 -33.52 7.57 11.03
C THR A 424 -32.19 8.22 10.65
N ALA A 425 -31.85 8.16 9.37
CA ALA A 425 -30.63 8.76 8.84
C ALA A 425 -30.63 10.28 9.04
N ASN A 426 -29.46 10.85 9.31
CA ASN A 426 -29.31 12.30 9.46
C ASN A 426 -29.79 13.03 8.19
N PRO A 427 -30.73 14.00 8.30
CA PRO A 427 -31.16 14.82 7.18
C PRO A 427 -30.04 15.67 6.54
N ALA A 428 -28.93 15.92 7.26
CA ALA A 428 -27.75 16.64 6.78
C ALA A 428 -28.07 18.01 6.14
N THR A 429 -28.90 18.80 6.82
CA THR A 429 -29.40 20.10 6.34
C THR A 429 -28.38 21.24 6.48
N ALA A 430 -27.33 21.06 7.30
CA ALA A 430 -26.26 22.02 7.50
C ALA A 430 -24.92 21.30 7.76
N VAL A 431 -23.83 22.05 7.72
CA VAL A 431 -22.51 21.62 8.21
C VAL A 431 -22.11 22.54 9.34
N GLU A 432 -21.75 21.97 10.49
CA GLU A 432 -21.44 22.69 11.72
C GLU A 432 -20.09 22.23 12.27
N LEU A 433 -19.31 23.17 12.80
CA LEU A 433 -17.97 22.89 13.34
C LEU A 433 -18.02 22.24 14.74
N THR A 434 -19.20 22.16 15.35
CA THR A 434 -19.45 21.55 16.66
C THR A 434 -20.90 21.08 16.75
N THR A 435 -21.31 20.49 17.88
CA THR A 435 -22.69 20.13 18.17
C THR A 435 -23.52 21.38 18.56
N THR A 436 -23.64 22.33 17.62
CA THR A 436 -24.16 23.70 17.81
C THR A 436 -25.55 23.75 18.45
N ALA A 437 -26.48 22.90 18.01
CA ALA A 437 -27.84 22.85 18.54
C ALA A 437 -27.90 22.25 19.95
N ALA A 438 -26.91 21.47 20.38
CA ALA A 438 -26.94 20.77 21.67
C ALA A 438 -26.21 21.51 22.79
N ASN A 439 -25.18 22.32 22.49
CA ASN A 439 -24.41 23.04 23.51
C ASN A 439 -25.03 24.40 23.87
N GLY A 440 -25.84 24.36 24.93
CA GLY A 440 -26.60 25.47 25.50
C GLY A 440 -27.79 24.92 26.27
N PHE A 441 -28.76 25.77 26.61
CA PHE A 441 -30.02 25.34 27.24
C PHE A 441 -31.19 26.18 26.74
N CYS A 442 -32.40 25.62 26.70
CA CYS A 442 -33.60 26.39 26.43
C CYS A 442 -34.82 25.90 27.22
N SER A 443 -35.83 26.76 27.36
CA SER A 443 -37.16 26.34 27.81
C SER A 443 -37.90 25.57 26.72
N GLU A 444 -39.06 25.02 27.07
CA GLU A 444 -39.96 24.32 26.14
C GLU A 444 -40.23 25.11 24.85
N ASN A 445 -40.10 24.43 23.71
CA ASN A 445 -40.21 25.00 22.36
C ASN A 445 -39.26 26.19 22.10
N GLY A 446 -38.13 26.25 22.81
CA GLY A 446 -37.13 27.30 22.70
C GLY A 446 -36.13 27.10 21.55
N SER A 447 -35.01 27.80 21.64
CA SER A 447 -33.91 27.67 20.68
C SER A 447 -32.56 27.76 21.36
N ILE A 448 -31.58 27.02 20.85
CA ILE A 448 -30.19 27.03 21.30
C ILE A 448 -29.33 27.46 20.11
N ASN A 449 -28.52 28.51 20.25
CA ASN A 449 -27.65 29.03 19.17
C ASN A 449 -28.40 29.28 17.84
N GLY A 450 -29.66 29.72 17.91
CA GLY A 450 -30.52 29.94 16.75
C GLY A 450 -31.16 28.68 16.16
N LYS A 451 -30.94 27.51 16.76
CA LYS A 451 -31.48 26.20 16.36
C LYS A 451 -32.76 25.91 17.17
N PRO A 452 -33.93 25.74 16.53
CA PRO A 452 -35.18 25.53 17.25
C PRO A 452 -35.33 24.10 17.79
N TRP A 453 -35.72 23.99 19.07
CA TRP A 453 -36.02 22.76 19.79
C TRP A 453 -37.53 22.65 20.10
N PRO A 454 -38.37 22.33 19.09
CA PRO A 454 -39.76 21.99 19.35
C PRO A 454 -39.86 20.68 20.12
N ASN A 455 -41.00 20.46 20.78
CA ASN A 455 -41.30 19.17 21.40
C ASN A 455 -41.19 18.02 20.38
N ASP A 456 -40.78 16.85 20.88
CA ASP A 456 -40.61 15.63 20.09
C ASP A 456 -39.62 15.85 18.94
N SER A 457 -38.39 16.28 19.24
CA SER A 457 -37.36 16.48 18.22
C SER A 457 -36.03 15.82 18.56
N THR A 458 -35.31 15.40 17.52
CA THR A 458 -33.97 14.83 17.63
C THR A 458 -33.01 15.57 16.72
N TYR A 459 -31.93 16.12 17.27
CA TYR A 459 -30.79 16.62 16.50
C TYR A 459 -29.74 15.52 16.33
N VAL A 460 -29.22 15.41 15.11
CA VAL A 460 -28.24 14.40 14.71
C VAL A 460 -27.04 15.08 14.08
N TYR A 461 -25.85 14.68 14.50
CA TYR A 461 -24.58 15.06 13.89
C TYR A 461 -23.89 13.81 13.36
N THR A 462 -23.47 13.83 12.09
CA THR A 462 -22.75 12.72 11.46
C THR A 462 -21.54 13.21 10.69
N GLY A 463 -20.45 12.46 10.74
CA GLY A 463 -19.23 12.74 9.99
C GLY A 463 -18.10 11.85 10.48
N PHE A 464 -16.90 12.42 10.58
CA PHE A 464 -15.71 11.75 11.08
C PHE A 464 -15.01 12.62 12.11
N ILE A 465 -14.48 11.99 13.16
CA ILE A 465 -13.57 12.60 14.13
C ILE A 465 -12.16 12.04 13.93
N TRP A 466 -11.13 12.87 14.06
CA TRP A 466 -9.75 12.50 13.70
C TRP A 466 -8.82 12.32 14.89
N ASN A 467 -8.19 11.15 15.00
CA ASN A 467 -6.95 11.01 15.75
C ASN A 467 -5.77 11.38 14.83
N ARG A 468 -5.18 12.56 15.06
CA ARG A 468 -4.05 13.08 14.29
C ARG A 468 -2.68 12.64 14.81
N SER A 469 -2.63 11.89 15.90
CA SER A 469 -1.36 11.42 16.46
C SER A 469 -0.88 10.15 15.75
N ALA A 470 0.42 9.86 15.88
CA ALA A 470 1.02 8.67 15.26
C ALA A 470 0.68 7.35 15.96
N GLY A 471 -0.04 7.39 17.09
CA GLY A 471 -0.44 6.21 17.85
C GLY A 471 -1.87 6.32 18.37
N ASP A 472 -2.32 5.30 19.10
CA ASP A 472 -3.67 5.28 19.64
C ASP A 472 -3.86 6.40 20.69
N VAL A 473 -5.01 7.08 20.64
CA VAL A 473 -5.44 8.04 21.66
C VAL A 473 -6.64 7.51 22.40
N THR A 474 -6.76 7.83 23.68
CA THR A 474 -7.94 7.47 24.48
C THR A 474 -8.63 8.74 24.93
N TRP A 475 -9.91 8.87 24.61
CA TRP A 475 -10.73 10.04 24.92
C TRP A 475 -11.96 9.61 25.72
N THR A 476 -12.40 10.47 26.64
CA THR A 476 -13.64 10.27 27.39
C THR A 476 -14.64 11.34 26.97
N PHE A 477 -15.74 10.91 26.37
CA PHE A 477 -16.87 11.79 26.08
C PHE A 477 -17.81 11.80 27.27
N ALA A 478 -18.47 12.92 27.49
CA ALA A 478 -19.48 13.04 28.53
C ALA A 478 -20.59 13.99 28.13
N GLU A 479 -21.74 13.83 28.76
CA GLU A 479 -22.92 14.65 28.54
C GLU A 479 -23.68 14.90 29.85
N ASN A 480 -24.42 16.00 29.89
CA ASN A 480 -25.51 16.21 30.84
C ASN A 480 -26.62 16.99 30.15
N PHE A 481 -27.33 16.28 29.27
CA PHE A 481 -28.37 16.79 28.40
C PHE A 481 -29.75 16.39 28.94
N ASP A 482 -30.64 17.36 29.08
CA ASP A 482 -32.06 17.18 29.42
C ASP A 482 -32.76 16.42 28.27
N ASP A 483 -33.32 15.27 28.64
CA ASP A 483 -33.81 14.11 27.87
C ASP A 483 -32.81 13.03 27.45
N SER A 484 -32.27 13.00 26.22
CA SER A 484 -31.56 11.80 25.72
C SER A 484 -30.36 12.08 24.80
N VAL A 485 -29.31 11.28 24.93
CA VAL A 485 -28.07 11.33 24.14
C VAL A 485 -27.62 9.94 23.71
N GLN A 486 -27.23 9.79 22.45
CA GLN A 486 -26.49 8.61 21.99
C GLN A 486 -25.26 9.07 21.22
N LEU A 487 -24.08 8.55 21.60
CA LEU A 487 -22.84 8.70 20.86
C LEU A 487 -22.41 7.33 20.34
N VAL A 488 -22.18 7.23 19.04
CA VAL A 488 -21.64 6.07 18.36
C VAL A 488 -20.37 6.49 17.63
N ILE A 489 -19.27 5.78 17.86
CA ILE A 489 -18.02 5.97 17.14
C ILE A 489 -17.59 4.61 16.57
N ASP A 490 -17.35 4.54 15.26
CA ASP A 490 -17.05 3.29 14.53
C ASP A 490 -18.04 2.14 14.78
N GLY A 491 -19.32 2.49 14.96
CA GLY A 491 -20.36 1.52 15.29
C GLY A 491 -20.37 1.06 16.75
N VAL A 492 -19.42 1.50 17.58
CA VAL A 492 -19.41 1.26 19.02
C VAL A 492 -20.22 2.35 19.73
N THR A 493 -21.26 1.96 20.47
CA THR A 493 -21.99 2.88 21.33
C THR A 493 -21.13 3.29 22.52
N VAL A 494 -20.66 4.55 22.53
CA VAL A 494 -19.81 5.12 23.58
C VAL A 494 -20.65 5.71 24.70
N ILE A 495 -21.73 6.43 24.34
CA ILE A 495 -22.72 6.95 25.30
C ILE A 495 -24.11 6.49 24.86
N ASN A 496 -24.92 6.06 25.82
CA ASN A 496 -26.33 5.72 25.65
C ASN A 496 -27.12 6.29 26.83
N GLY A 497 -27.13 7.61 26.93
CA GLY A 497 -27.75 8.38 28.01
C GLY A 497 -29.25 8.60 27.73
N GLY A 498 -30.09 8.20 28.69
CA GLY A 498 -31.56 8.40 28.62
C GLY A 498 -32.30 7.93 29.87
N GLY A 499 -31.56 7.72 30.98
CA GLY A 499 -32.11 7.20 32.25
C GLY A 499 -32.58 8.29 33.22
N GLY A 500 -32.30 9.57 32.93
CA GLY A 500 -32.73 10.71 33.73
C GLY A 500 -32.20 12.04 33.17
N TRP A 501 -33.07 13.05 33.12
CA TRP A 501 -32.83 14.40 32.60
C TRP A 501 -31.76 15.24 33.33
N ASN A 502 -31.15 14.68 34.38
CA ASN A 502 -30.20 15.37 35.26
C ASN A 502 -29.10 14.44 35.79
N VAL A 503 -28.70 13.46 35.00
CA VAL A 503 -27.68 12.50 35.41
C VAL A 503 -26.55 12.53 34.38
N PRO A 504 -25.40 13.16 34.69
CA PRO A 504 -24.29 13.19 33.77
C PRO A 504 -23.79 11.78 33.46
N THR A 505 -23.65 11.46 32.18
CA THR A 505 -23.08 10.18 31.72
C THR A 505 -21.78 10.41 30.97
N ARG A 506 -20.94 9.37 30.90
CA ARG A 506 -19.66 9.40 30.20
C ARG A 506 -19.30 8.03 29.62
N GLY A 507 -18.50 8.04 28.57
CA GLY A 507 -17.99 6.86 27.90
C GLY A 507 -16.59 7.10 27.35
N THR A 508 -15.73 6.10 27.49
CA THR A 508 -14.32 6.17 27.09
C THR A 508 -14.07 5.25 25.90
N ILE A 509 -13.31 5.73 24.91
CA ILE A 509 -12.96 4.98 23.71
C ILE A 509 -11.49 5.22 23.33
N THR A 510 -10.84 4.17 22.84
CA THR A 510 -9.50 4.25 22.24
C THR A 510 -9.62 4.26 20.72
N LEU A 511 -8.99 5.23 20.08
CA LEU A 511 -9.04 5.48 18.64
C LEU A 511 -7.63 5.33 18.06
N ALA A 512 -7.49 4.49 17.04
CA ALA A 512 -6.26 4.34 16.27
C ALA A 512 -5.93 5.63 15.48
N PRO A 513 -4.73 5.80 14.89
CA PRO A 513 -4.46 6.94 14.00
C PRO A 513 -5.43 6.97 12.81
N GLY A 514 -5.97 8.16 12.49
CA GLY A 514 -6.83 8.40 11.33
C GLY A 514 -8.27 8.82 11.63
N PRO A 515 -9.18 8.71 10.64
CA PRO A 515 -10.58 9.09 10.78
C PRO A 515 -11.41 7.98 11.43
N HIS A 516 -12.35 8.38 12.29
CA HIS A 516 -13.32 7.49 12.93
C HIS A 516 -14.73 7.99 12.63
N ALA A 517 -15.60 7.09 12.19
CA ALA A 517 -17.00 7.44 11.91
C ALA A 517 -17.64 7.93 13.21
N PHE A 518 -18.22 9.13 13.18
CA PHE A 518 -18.76 9.82 14.34
C PHE A 518 -20.24 10.11 14.13
N GLU A 519 -21.07 9.63 15.05
CA GLU A 519 -22.49 9.98 15.11
C GLU A 519 -22.89 10.31 16.54
N VAL A 520 -23.48 11.48 16.75
CA VAL A 520 -24.09 11.85 18.04
C VAL A 520 -25.50 12.38 17.84
N ARG A 521 -26.41 11.92 18.70
CA ARG A 521 -27.83 12.22 18.67
C ARG A 521 -28.26 12.82 19.99
N PHE A 522 -29.12 13.82 19.93
CA PHE A 522 -29.70 14.53 21.07
C PHE A 522 -31.22 14.58 20.89
N GLY A 523 -31.98 13.98 21.79
CA GLY A 523 -33.44 13.92 21.74
C GLY A 523 -34.10 14.72 22.85
N GLN A 524 -35.24 15.34 22.53
CA GLN A 524 -36.12 16.00 23.48
C GLN A 524 -37.57 15.56 23.23
N GLY A 525 -38.29 15.19 24.29
CA GLY A 525 -39.71 14.80 24.24
C GLY A 525 -40.66 15.86 24.78
N GLY A 526 -40.24 16.71 25.72
CA GLY A 526 -41.06 17.82 26.23
C GLY A 526 -40.38 18.60 27.35
N GLY A 527 -40.85 19.80 27.66
CA GLY A 527 -40.18 20.66 28.64
C GLY A 527 -38.90 21.30 28.08
N GLY A 528 -37.93 21.62 28.94
CA GLY A 528 -36.65 22.21 28.51
C GLY A 528 -35.82 21.26 27.64
N ALA A 529 -34.77 21.77 27.01
CA ALA A 529 -33.83 20.95 26.25
C ALA A 529 -32.39 21.28 26.65
N ALA A 530 -31.52 20.29 26.51
CA ALA A 530 -30.08 20.40 26.66
C ALA A 530 -29.58 20.71 28.08
N GLY A 531 -28.65 21.65 28.27
CA GLY A 531 -27.76 21.63 29.41
C GLY A 531 -28.46 21.84 30.75
N ASN A 532 -28.12 20.98 31.69
CA ASN A 532 -28.55 21.06 33.08
C ASN A 532 -27.34 21.11 34.02
N VAL A 533 -27.52 21.52 35.28
CA VAL A 533 -26.50 21.44 36.32
C VAL A 533 -26.85 20.32 37.28
N ALA A 534 -26.02 19.28 37.32
CA ALA A 534 -26.22 18.14 38.20
C ALA A 534 -24.90 17.44 38.54
N ASP A 535 -24.79 16.98 39.79
CA ASP A 535 -23.62 16.26 40.31
C ASP A 535 -22.30 17.02 40.05
N TRP A 536 -21.37 16.45 39.27
CA TRP A 536 -20.10 17.05 38.90
C TRP A 536 -20.19 17.98 37.67
N TRP A 537 -21.34 18.02 37.00
CA TRP A 537 -21.59 18.87 35.84
C TRP A 537 -22.08 20.25 36.25
N THR A 538 -21.16 21.23 36.29
CA THR A 538 -21.38 22.57 36.84
C THR A 538 -21.70 23.67 35.82
N ASN A 539 -21.68 23.37 34.51
CA ASN A 539 -21.94 24.34 33.44
C ASN A 539 -23.05 23.85 32.50
N ARG A 540 -24.22 24.53 32.53
CA ARG A 540 -25.36 24.24 31.65
C ARG A 540 -25.23 24.75 30.21
N GLU A 541 -24.19 25.50 29.88
CA GLU A 541 -23.94 25.92 28.48
C GLU A 541 -23.17 24.85 27.69
N MET A 542 -22.59 23.88 28.38
CA MET A 542 -21.88 22.75 27.81
C MET A 542 -22.70 21.52 28.11
N SER A 543 -23.34 20.92 27.10
CA SER A 543 -24.23 19.77 27.31
C SER A 543 -23.58 18.48 26.82
N PHE A 544 -22.60 18.59 25.91
CA PHE A 544 -21.78 17.51 25.39
C PHE A 544 -20.33 17.96 25.32
N ALA A 545 -19.42 17.16 25.86
CA ALA A 545 -18.02 17.53 26.02
C ALA A 545 -17.10 16.32 25.95
N VAL A 546 -15.81 16.58 25.80
CA VAL A 546 -14.76 15.56 25.70
C VAL A 546 -13.56 15.92 26.56
N ASP A 547 -13.01 14.92 27.21
CA ASP A 547 -11.69 14.92 27.82
C ASP A 547 -10.72 14.19 26.89
N TRP A 548 -9.85 14.96 26.23
CA TRP A 548 -8.85 14.46 25.30
C TRP A 548 -7.73 13.62 25.94
N GLN A 549 -7.68 13.53 27.28
CA GLN A 549 -6.75 12.66 28.01
C GLN A 549 -7.39 11.33 28.44
N GLY A 550 -8.70 11.15 28.24
CA GLY A 550 -9.38 9.89 28.51
C GLY A 550 -9.39 9.47 29.98
N ARG A 551 -9.48 10.41 30.91
CA ARG A 551 -9.26 10.14 32.34
C ARG A 551 -10.46 9.48 33.04
N ASP A 552 -11.63 9.46 32.40
CA ASP A 552 -12.88 8.92 32.98
C ASP A 552 -13.22 9.47 34.38
N ALA A 553 -12.92 10.76 34.61
CA ALA A 553 -13.13 11.41 35.89
C ALA A 553 -14.38 12.28 35.89
N GLY A 554 -15.09 12.31 37.02
CA GLY A 554 -16.23 13.20 37.25
C GLY A 554 -15.80 14.59 37.72
N ASP A 555 -15.09 15.32 36.87
CA ASP A 555 -14.66 16.70 37.11
C ASP A 555 -14.79 17.49 35.81
N LEU A 556 -15.72 18.45 35.75
CA LEU A 556 -16.01 19.18 34.52
C LEU A 556 -14.83 20.01 34.02
N SER A 557 -13.86 20.36 34.86
CA SER A 557 -12.66 21.12 34.45
C SER A 557 -11.76 20.36 33.48
N PHE A 558 -12.02 19.07 33.29
CA PHE A 558 -11.29 18.18 32.40
C PHE A 558 -11.87 18.08 31.00
N TYR A 559 -13.09 18.60 30.80
CA TYR A 559 -13.85 18.46 29.57
C TYR A 559 -13.98 19.81 28.87
N GLU A 560 -14.00 19.76 27.54
CA GLU A 560 -14.30 20.89 26.68
C GLU A 560 -15.26 20.51 25.56
N ILE A 561 -15.93 21.50 24.97
CA ILE A 561 -16.79 21.28 23.82
C ILE A 561 -15.89 20.91 22.63
N PRO A 562 -16.14 19.78 21.92
CA PRO A 562 -15.38 19.46 20.73
C PRO A 562 -15.75 20.44 19.60
N VAL A 563 -14.76 21.19 19.11
CA VAL A 563 -14.92 22.18 18.03
C VAL A 563 -13.82 22.01 17.00
N ASP A 564 -14.19 21.83 15.74
CA ASP A 564 -13.25 21.93 14.62
C ASP A 564 -12.93 23.41 14.33
N PRO A 565 -11.67 23.78 14.12
CA PRO A 565 -11.31 25.18 13.88
C PRO A 565 -11.64 25.66 12.45
N GLY A 566 -12.27 24.81 11.62
CA GLY A 566 -12.63 25.10 10.24
C GLY A 566 -11.58 24.62 9.23
N ASP A 567 -10.64 23.77 9.64
CA ASP A 567 -9.59 23.20 8.80
C ASP A 567 -9.71 21.67 8.64
N GLY A 568 -10.66 21.04 9.32
CA GLY A 568 -10.87 19.60 9.29
C GLY A 568 -9.89 18.82 10.16
N SER A 569 -9.12 19.48 11.02
CA SER A 569 -8.17 18.85 11.93
C SER A 569 -8.84 17.95 12.96
N LEU A 570 -10.07 18.28 13.37
CA LEU A 570 -10.84 17.48 14.32
C LEU A 570 -12.03 16.78 13.66
N PHE A 571 -12.87 17.51 12.92
CA PHE A 571 -14.08 16.98 12.30
C PHE A 571 -14.10 17.20 10.80
N THR A 572 -14.55 16.19 10.07
CA THR A 572 -14.80 16.28 8.64
C THR A 572 -16.11 15.59 8.27
N CYS A 573 -16.79 16.11 7.26
CA CYS A 573 -17.98 15.48 6.69
C CYS A 573 -17.67 14.14 5.98
N THR A 574 -16.40 13.83 5.71
CA THR A 574 -15.94 12.62 5.02
C THR A 574 -14.65 12.09 5.64
N ALA A 575 -14.29 10.83 5.39
CA ALA A 575 -13.04 10.23 5.90
C ALA A 575 -11.77 10.69 5.16
N ILE A 576 -11.85 11.69 4.28
CA ILE A 576 -10.70 12.23 3.55
C ILE A 576 -9.84 13.03 4.51
N ASP A 577 -8.53 12.79 4.52
CA ASP A 577 -7.61 13.61 5.28
C ASP A 577 -7.32 14.92 4.51
N PRO A 578 -7.74 16.10 5.02
CA PRO A 578 -7.48 17.40 4.39
C PRO A 578 -5.99 17.76 4.30
N PHE A 579 -5.10 17.00 4.97
CA PHE A 579 -3.66 17.24 4.99
C PHE A 579 -2.85 16.23 4.17
N VAL A 580 -3.49 15.34 3.41
CA VAL A 580 -2.75 14.44 2.50
C VAL A 580 -2.02 15.25 1.43
N THR A 581 -0.71 15.02 1.34
CA THR A 581 0.23 15.78 0.51
C THR A 581 0.50 15.16 -0.86
N GLU A 582 0.00 13.95 -1.15
CA GLU A 582 0.09 13.37 -2.49
C GLU A 582 -0.94 14.04 -3.42
N GLY A 583 -0.49 14.99 -4.24
CA GLY A 583 -1.34 15.68 -5.19
C GLY A 583 -2.00 14.70 -6.17
N VAL A 584 -3.32 14.80 -6.32
CA VAL A 584 -4.17 13.87 -7.10
C VAL A 584 -3.61 13.54 -8.49
N PHE A 585 -2.99 14.52 -9.15
CA PHE A 585 -2.40 14.41 -10.49
C PHE A 585 -0.89 14.65 -10.52
N ALA A 586 -0.19 14.65 -9.37
CA ALA A 586 1.21 15.07 -9.29
C ALA A 586 2.14 14.23 -10.17
N ALA A 587 1.86 12.93 -10.31
CA ALA A 587 2.58 12.03 -11.20
C ALA A 587 1.91 11.84 -12.57
N ALA A 588 0.67 12.33 -12.75
CA ALA A 588 -0.18 12.06 -13.91
C ALA A 588 0.09 12.98 -15.11
N GLU A 589 -0.07 12.42 -16.31
CA GLU A 589 -0.47 13.20 -17.47
C GLU A 589 -1.98 13.39 -17.45
N VAL A 590 -2.46 14.61 -17.61
CA VAL A 590 -3.87 14.93 -17.83
C VAL A 590 -4.00 15.47 -19.25
N ASN A 591 -4.70 14.73 -20.12
CA ASN A 591 -4.96 15.15 -21.50
C ASN A 591 -6.43 15.59 -21.65
N LEU A 592 -6.64 16.84 -22.07
CA LEU A 592 -7.96 17.44 -22.22
C LEU A 592 -8.36 17.56 -23.70
N ASP A 593 -9.38 16.84 -24.15
CA ASP A 593 -9.93 17.05 -25.50
C ASP A 593 -10.62 18.43 -25.60
N ALA A 594 -10.79 18.91 -26.83
CA ALA A 594 -11.49 20.17 -27.09
C ALA A 594 -12.91 20.18 -26.46
N GLY A 595 -13.23 21.25 -25.74
CA GLY A 595 -14.52 21.42 -25.07
C GLY A 595 -14.66 20.71 -23.72
N THR A 596 -13.59 20.10 -23.21
CA THR A 596 -13.56 19.48 -21.88
C THR A 596 -12.91 20.39 -20.84
N THR A 597 -13.17 20.12 -19.56
CA THR A 597 -12.68 20.95 -18.46
C THR A 597 -12.03 20.13 -17.33
N LEU A 598 -10.87 20.58 -16.85
CA LEU A 598 -10.33 20.26 -15.53
C LEU A 598 -10.66 21.41 -14.56
N ASP A 599 -11.62 21.20 -13.67
CA ASP A 599 -12.01 22.15 -12.62
C ASP A 599 -11.23 21.87 -11.34
N LEU A 600 -10.36 22.78 -10.93
CA LEU A 600 -9.55 22.65 -9.71
C LEU A 600 -10.35 22.94 -8.43
N ASN A 601 -11.63 23.33 -8.53
CA ASN A 601 -12.55 23.56 -7.42
C ASN A 601 -12.06 24.56 -6.35
N GLY A 602 -11.27 25.55 -6.76
CA GLY A 602 -10.63 26.54 -5.89
C GLY A 602 -9.37 26.02 -5.19
N GLU A 603 -8.99 24.76 -5.40
CA GLU A 603 -7.89 24.09 -4.73
C GLU A 603 -6.55 24.34 -5.43
N SER A 604 -5.46 24.02 -4.73
CA SER A 604 -4.10 24.00 -5.29
C SER A 604 -3.73 22.58 -5.69
N CYS A 605 -3.33 22.37 -6.94
CA CYS A 605 -3.05 21.04 -7.48
C CYS A 605 -1.75 21.03 -8.29
N THR A 606 -0.91 20.02 -8.06
CA THR A 606 0.23 19.73 -8.95
C THR A 606 -0.23 18.77 -10.03
N VAL A 607 0.02 19.09 -11.30
CA VAL A 607 -0.25 18.19 -12.44
C VAL A 607 1.06 17.84 -13.13
N GLY A 608 1.44 16.57 -13.12
CA GLY A 608 2.75 16.14 -13.64
C GLY A 608 3.00 16.61 -15.08
N LEU A 609 2.01 16.46 -15.96
CA LEU A 609 1.97 17.04 -17.31
C LEU A 609 0.51 17.29 -17.72
N LEU A 610 0.22 18.45 -18.28
CA LEU A 610 -1.09 18.82 -18.77
C LEU A 610 -1.02 19.07 -20.27
N THR A 611 -1.78 18.28 -21.04
CA THR A 611 -1.82 18.30 -22.51
C THR A 611 -3.24 18.50 -23.06
N GLY A 612 -3.34 18.59 -24.37
CA GLY A 612 -4.60 18.72 -25.09
C GLY A 612 -5.02 20.17 -25.36
N SER A 613 -6.31 20.36 -25.63
CA SER A 613 -6.89 21.65 -26.05
C SER A 613 -8.17 22.03 -25.29
N GLY A 614 -8.38 21.46 -24.11
CA GLY A 614 -9.49 21.82 -23.23
C GLY A 614 -9.20 23.05 -22.36
N THR A 615 -9.93 23.14 -21.25
CA THR A 615 -9.86 24.23 -20.29
C THR A 615 -9.43 23.73 -18.91
N VAL A 616 -8.50 24.43 -18.25
CA VAL A 616 -8.35 24.33 -16.79
C VAL A 616 -9.04 25.51 -16.15
N SER A 617 -9.79 25.26 -15.08
CA SER A 617 -10.55 26.32 -14.41
C SER A 617 -10.40 26.32 -12.90
N ASN A 618 -10.62 27.50 -12.30
CA ASN A 618 -11.02 27.68 -10.91
C ASN A 618 -10.05 27.06 -9.89
N GLY A 619 -8.87 27.64 -9.71
CA GLY A 619 -7.91 27.22 -8.66
C GLY A 619 -6.47 27.58 -8.96
N THR A 620 -5.53 26.84 -8.39
CA THR A 620 -4.09 27.08 -8.53
C THR A 620 -3.37 25.84 -9.07
N LEU A 621 -2.56 26.02 -10.12
CA LEU A 621 -1.57 25.03 -10.52
C LEU A 621 -0.29 25.26 -9.71
N ALA A 622 0.08 24.25 -8.93
CA ALA A 622 1.17 24.29 -7.96
C ALA A 622 2.54 23.98 -8.61
N ALA A 623 3.60 24.21 -7.83
CA ALA A 623 4.99 23.94 -8.22
C ALA A 623 5.18 22.50 -8.73
N GLY A 624 5.96 22.31 -9.80
CA GLY A 624 6.15 21.01 -10.44
C GLY A 624 5.15 20.73 -11.56
N THR A 625 4.14 21.59 -11.75
CA THR A 625 3.21 21.46 -12.89
C THR A 625 3.90 21.74 -14.22
N VAL A 626 3.64 20.90 -15.23
CA VAL A 626 4.12 21.10 -16.60
C VAL A 626 2.95 21.29 -17.56
N LEU A 627 2.95 22.38 -18.32
CA LEU A 627 1.99 22.69 -19.38
C LEU A 627 2.63 22.39 -20.74
N SER A 628 1.94 21.63 -21.59
CA SER A 628 2.31 21.39 -23.00
C SER A 628 1.05 21.28 -23.86
N PRO A 629 0.51 22.39 -24.39
CA PRO A 629 -0.69 22.40 -25.21
C PRO A 629 -0.60 21.40 -26.38
N ALA A 630 -1.58 20.50 -26.51
CA ALA A 630 -1.56 19.35 -27.45
C ALA A 630 -0.36 18.38 -27.33
N GLY A 631 0.52 18.53 -26.34
CA GLY A 631 1.71 17.70 -26.13
C GLY A 631 2.93 18.17 -26.95
N ASP A 632 4.10 17.58 -26.67
CA ASP A 632 5.39 18.05 -27.22
C ASP A 632 5.56 17.76 -28.74
N GLU A 633 4.66 16.97 -29.34
CA GLU A 633 4.69 16.57 -30.76
C GLU A 633 3.76 17.38 -31.68
N ALA A 634 2.85 18.18 -31.12
CA ALA A 634 1.81 18.88 -31.88
C ALA A 634 1.66 20.33 -31.42
N ILE A 635 1.05 21.16 -32.26
CA ILE A 635 0.72 22.54 -31.90
C ILE A 635 -0.68 22.60 -31.32
N GLY A 636 -0.81 23.16 -30.12
CA GLY A 636 -2.07 23.21 -29.37
C GLY A 636 -2.40 24.57 -28.77
N THR A 637 -3.67 24.68 -28.37
CA THR A 637 -4.15 25.80 -27.57
C THR A 637 -4.81 25.26 -26.31
N LEU A 638 -4.32 25.65 -25.13
CA LEU A 638 -4.89 25.27 -23.83
C LEU A 638 -5.51 26.51 -23.17
N ALA A 639 -6.76 26.40 -22.69
CA ALA A 639 -7.46 27.49 -22.04
C ALA A 639 -7.27 27.47 -20.51
N LEU A 640 -7.09 28.64 -19.92
CA LEU A 640 -7.00 28.87 -18.47
C LEU A 640 -8.10 29.86 -18.07
N ASP A 641 -9.01 29.43 -17.20
CA ASP A 641 -10.14 30.24 -16.73
C ASP A 641 -10.10 30.40 -15.20
N SER A 642 -9.79 31.60 -14.71
CA SER A 642 -9.60 31.86 -13.28
C SER A 642 -8.58 30.91 -12.61
N VAL A 643 -7.46 30.67 -13.29
CA VAL A 643 -6.35 29.83 -12.81
C VAL A 643 -5.16 30.68 -12.38
N THR A 644 -4.60 30.41 -11.21
CA THR A 644 -3.32 30.95 -10.74
C THR A 644 -2.19 29.96 -11.02
N LEU A 645 -1.04 30.44 -11.50
CA LEU A 645 0.15 29.62 -11.75
C LEU A 645 1.22 29.92 -10.69
N SER A 646 1.64 28.91 -9.94
CA SER A 646 2.64 29.04 -8.87
C SER A 646 4.07 29.02 -9.40
N GLU A 647 5.01 29.51 -8.59
CA GLU A 647 6.45 29.36 -8.83
C GLU A 647 6.81 27.88 -9.02
N GLY A 648 7.66 27.58 -10.00
CA GLY A 648 8.02 26.21 -10.36
C GLY A 648 7.06 25.56 -11.38
N THR A 649 6.06 26.28 -11.89
CA THR A 649 5.29 25.85 -13.06
C THR A 649 6.14 26.01 -14.33
N THR A 650 6.19 24.99 -15.18
CA THR A 650 6.90 25.01 -16.47
C THR A 650 5.92 25.00 -17.64
N TYR A 651 6.10 25.90 -18.59
CA TYR A 651 5.39 25.90 -19.87
C TYR A 651 6.35 25.49 -21.00
N ARG A 652 6.14 24.29 -21.53
CA ARG A 652 6.83 23.77 -22.72
C ARG A 652 6.10 24.28 -23.96
N VAL A 653 6.83 24.96 -24.84
CA VAL A 653 6.27 25.52 -26.07
C VAL A 653 6.77 24.71 -27.25
N THR A 654 5.85 24.05 -27.94
CA THR A 654 6.07 23.44 -29.25
C THR A 654 5.94 24.50 -30.34
N VAL A 655 6.82 24.43 -31.34
CA VAL A 655 6.82 25.30 -32.52
C VAL A 655 6.94 24.46 -33.77
N SER A 656 6.19 24.81 -34.82
CA SER A 656 6.23 24.12 -36.11
C SER A 656 5.95 25.11 -37.23
N GLY A 657 6.96 25.35 -38.07
CA GLY A 657 6.92 26.40 -39.07
C GLY A 657 6.59 27.76 -38.45
N THR A 658 5.45 28.34 -38.83
CA THR A 658 4.97 29.64 -38.36
C THR A 658 4.03 29.55 -37.13
N ALA A 659 3.69 28.35 -36.69
CA ALA A 659 2.76 28.11 -35.59
C ALA A 659 3.51 27.79 -34.29
N SER A 660 2.88 28.10 -33.16
CA SER A 660 3.36 27.79 -31.81
C SER A 660 2.20 27.43 -30.91
N ASP A 661 2.49 26.71 -29.84
CA ASP A 661 1.54 26.52 -28.75
C ASP A 661 1.07 27.85 -28.18
N CYS A 662 -0.17 27.86 -27.67
CA CYS A 662 -0.77 29.05 -27.09
C CYS A 662 -1.54 28.74 -25.81
N LEU A 663 -1.22 29.43 -24.72
CA LEU A 663 -2.11 29.51 -23.56
C LEU A 663 -3.14 30.61 -23.78
N THR A 664 -4.41 30.35 -23.50
CA THR A 664 -5.48 31.34 -23.68
C THR A 664 -6.25 31.62 -22.39
N ALA A 665 -6.72 32.84 -22.20
CA ALA A 665 -7.65 33.19 -21.13
C ALA A 665 -8.66 34.25 -21.57
N THR A 666 -9.87 34.19 -21.03
CA THR A 666 -10.90 35.23 -21.20
C THR A 666 -10.70 36.36 -20.18
N GLY A 667 -10.30 36.02 -18.95
CA GLY A 667 -9.97 36.95 -17.86
C GLY A 667 -8.55 37.50 -17.95
N THR A 668 -8.00 37.93 -16.81
CA THR A 668 -6.59 38.33 -16.70
C THR A 668 -5.69 37.10 -16.52
N MET A 669 -4.48 37.10 -17.09
CA MET A 669 -3.50 36.03 -16.93
C MET A 669 -2.18 36.55 -16.32
N ASP A 670 -1.64 35.84 -15.34
CA ASP A 670 -0.31 36.12 -14.76
C ASP A 670 0.66 35.00 -15.09
N LEU A 671 1.77 35.33 -15.76
CA LEU A 671 2.83 34.37 -16.11
C LEU A 671 4.14 34.64 -15.36
N SER A 672 4.16 35.55 -14.37
CA SER A 672 5.39 36.00 -13.69
C SER A 672 6.20 34.86 -13.10
N GLN A 673 5.50 33.83 -12.60
CA GLN A 673 6.06 32.70 -11.86
C GLN A 673 6.32 31.47 -12.74
N VAL A 674 6.11 31.60 -14.06
CA VAL A 674 6.23 30.50 -15.02
C VAL A 674 7.60 30.50 -15.69
N LEU A 675 8.22 29.33 -15.77
CA LEU A 675 9.40 29.10 -16.60
C LEU A 675 8.98 28.61 -17.99
N ILE A 676 9.34 29.35 -19.03
CA ILE A 676 9.05 28.99 -20.43
C ILE A 676 10.28 28.32 -21.06
N VAL A 677 10.08 27.14 -21.65
CA VAL A 677 11.13 26.32 -22.28
C VAL A 677 10.67 25.76 -23.65
N PRO A 678 11.58 25.44 -24.58
CA PRO A 678 11.20 24.71 -25.79
C PRO A 678 10.78 23.29 -25.43
N ALA A 679 9.70 22.79 -26.05
CA ALA A 679 9.27 21.40 -25.92
C ALA A 679 10.24 20.44 -26.65
N THR A 680 10.77 20.88 -27.79
CA THR A 680 11.68 20.12 -28.66
C THR A 680 12.79 21.03 -29.21
N ASP A 681 13.83 20.44 -29.81
CA ASP A 681 14.90 21.18 -30.50
C ASP A 681 14.48 21.69 -31.90
N ALA A 682 13.19 21.95 -32.11
CA ALA A 682 12.66 22.41 -33.40
C ALA A 682 13.26 23.76 -33.82
N GLU A 683 13.57 23.89 -35.11
CA GLU A 683 14.12 25.14 -35.66
C GLU A 683 13.07 26.26 -35.62
N LEU A 684 13.44 27.39 -35.01
CA LEU A 684 12.63 28.61 -35.02
C LEU A 684 12.80 29.32 -36.37
N THR A 685 11.76 29.27 -37.20
CA THR A 685 11.79 29.73 -38.60
C THR A 685 11.23 31.15 -38.80
N VAL A 686 10.49 31.70 -37.82
CA VAL A 686 9.92 33.06 -37.90
C VAL A 686 10.40 33.97 -36.77
N PRO A 687 10.39 35.30 -36.98
CA PRO A 687 10.90 36.25 -35.98
C PRO A 687 10.01 36.39 -34.74
N THR A 688 8.75 35.95 -34.79
CA THR A 688 7.78 36.12 -33.71
C THR A 688 6.79 34.96 -33.68
N TYR A 689 6.61 34.39 -32.49
CA TYR A 689 5.59 33.40 -32.14
C TYR A 689 4.69 33.96 -31.04
N VAL A 690 3.38 33.74 -31.13
CA VAL A 690 2.42 34.12 -30.07
C VAL A 690 2.22 32.90 -29.18
N ILE A 691 2.66 32.99 -27.93
CA ILE A 691 2.70 31.83 -27.02
C ILE A 691 1.67 31.91 -25.89
N ALA A 692 1.08 33.08 -25.67
CA ALA A 692 -0.12 33.23 -24.86
C ALA A 692 -0.97 34.41 -25.33
N GLN A 693 -2.29 34.31 -25.17
CA GLN A 693 -3.27 35.35 -25.46
C GLN A 693 -4.27 35.47 -24.31
N SER A 694 -4.58 36.70 -23.91
CA SER A 694 -5.50 36.94 -22.80
C SER A 694 -6.41 38.14 -23.11
N ALA A 695 -7.72 37.91 -23.18
CA ALA A 695 -8.69 38.95 -23.56
C ALA A 695 -8.84 40.02 -22.45
N GLY A 696 -8.78 39.62 -21.18
CA GLY A 696 -8.71 40.52 -20.03
C GLY A 696 -7.31 41.13 -19.82
N GLY A 697 -6.34 40.76 -20.66
CA GLY A 697 -4.95 41.21 -20.59
C GLY A 697 -4.12 40.39 -19.60
N PHE A 698 -2.91 40.88 -19.35
CA PHE A 698 -1.95 40.21 -18.47
C PHE A 698 -1.68 41.05 -17.22
N THR A 699 -1.27 40.42 -16.11
CA THR A 699 -0.80 41.07 -14.87
C THR A 699 0.63 40.62 -14.53
N GLY A 700 1.22 41.18 -13.46
CA GLY A 700 2.56 40.78 -12.99
C GLY A 700 3.73 41.14 -13.92
N ASP A 701 4.89 40.56 -13.64
CA ASP A 701 6.14 40.68 -14.39
C ASP A 701 6.19 39.73 -15.61
N LYS A 702 7.28 39.78 -16.37
CA LYS A 702 7.49 38.88 -17.51
C LYS A 702 7.96 37.50 -17.03
N PRO A 703 7.49 36.39 -17.65
CA PRO A 703 7.97 35.05 -17.34
C PRO A 703 9.47 34.90 -17.61
N ALA A 704 10.10 33.96 -16.92
CA ALA A 704 11.46 33.53 -17.22
C ALA A 704 11.51 32.69 -18.50
N LEU A 705 12.62 32.77 -19.23
CA LEU A 705 12.86 32.03 -20.47
C LEU A 705 14.16 31.24 -20.35
N ASN A 706 14.14 29.95 -20.70
CA ASN A 706 15.32 29.09 -20.75
C ASN A 706 15.30 28.16 -21.98
N GLY A 707 16.45 27.71 -22.44
CA GLY A 707 16.59 26.75 -23.55
C GLY A 707 16.43 27.31 -24.97
N PHE A 708 15.77 28.45 -25.16
CA PHE A 708 15.66 29.09 -26.48
C PHE A 708 16.98 29.76 -26.91
N PRO A 709 17.25 29.89 -28.23
CA PRO A 709 18.38 30.66 -28.73
C PRO A 709 18.35 32.09 -28.20
N SER A 710 19.49 32.60 -27.75
CA SER A 710 19.63 33.89 -27.04
C SER A 710 19.09 35.12 -27.78
N LYS A 711 18.88 35.02 -29.10
CA LYS A 711 18.24 36.06 -29.91
C LYS A 711 16.74 36.21 -29.59
N TYR A 712 16.06 35.16 -29.15
CA TYR A 712 14.64 35.18 -28.79
C TYR A 712 14.43 35.64 -27.35
N LYS A 713 13.43 36.50 -27.14
CA LYS A 713 13.08 37.10 -25.84
C LYS A 713 11.56 37.16 -25.69
N ILE A 714 11.11 37.36 -24.46
CA ILE A 714 9.70 37.59 -24.15
C ILE A 714 9.34 39.08 -24.28
N ILE A 715 8.38 39.36 -25.15
CA ILE A 715 7.69 40.65 -25.26
C ILE A 715 6.21 40.45 -24.94
N ARG A 716 5.67 41.34 -24.12
CA ARG A 716 4.26 41.37 -23.76
C ARG A 716 3.61 42.61 -24.35
N THR A 717 2.47 42.42 -25.01
CA THR A 717 1.57 43.48 -25.48
C THR A 717 0.38 43.58 -24.51
N ALA A 718 -0.66 44.35 -24.85
CA ALA A 718 -1.87 44.43 -24.03
C ALA A 718 -2.56 43.06 -23.87
N THR A 719 -2.58 42.24 -24.94
CA THR A 719 -3.37 41.00 -25.01
C THR A 719 -2.57 39.78 -25.42
N GLU A 720 -1.26 39.90 -25.66
CA GLU A 720 -0.42 38.78 -26.08
C GLU A 720 0.94 38.73 -25.37
N VAL A 721 1.44 37.52 -25.14
CA VAL A 721 2.85 37.26 -24.85
C VAL A 721 3.48 36.59 -26.06
N ARG A 722 4.60 37.15 -26.51
CA ARG A 722 5.29 36.78 -27.74
C ARG A 722 6.72 36.36 -27.45
N LEU A 723 7.12 35.23 -28.03
CA LEU A 723 8.52 34.81 -28.16
C LEU A 723 9.06 35.41 -29.46
N THR A 724 9.99 36.36 -29.37
CA THR A 724 10.43 37.12 -30.55
C THR A 724 11.92 37.43 -30.58
N SER A 725 12.50 37.40 -31.78
CA SER A 725 13.88 37.80 -32.05
C SER A 725 14.00 39.28 -32.44
N GLN A 726 12.89 40.02 -32.49
CA GLN A 726 12.90 41.43 -32.86
C GLN A 726 13.36 42.28 -31.67
N GLY A 727 14.50 42.97 -31.83
CA GLY A 727 15.04 43.87 -30.81
C GLY A 727 14.19 45.14 -30.69
N GLY A 728 13.63 45.40 -29.52
CA GLY A 728 12.94 46.64 -29.23
C GLY A 728 13.91 47.79 -28.98
N ALA A 729 14.23 48.56 -30.02
CA ALA A 729 14.50 49.99 -29.85
C ALA A 729 13.18 50.73 -30.11
N VAL A 730 12.43 51.02 -29.05
CA VAL A 730 11.27 51.90 -29.16
C VAL A 730 11.79 53.32 -29.30
N MET A 731 11.79 53.85 -30.52
CA MET A 731 11.98 55.28 -30.76
C MET A 731 10.72 56.01 -30.26
N MET A 732 10.82 56.71 -29.12
CA MET A 732 9.81 57.70 -28.74
C MET A 732 9.88 58.85 -29.74
N ILE A 733 8.87 59.00 -30.60
CA ILE A 733 8.61 60.26 -31.31
C ILE A 733 7.72 61.09 -30.39
N LYS A 734 8.23 62.26 -30.00
CA LYS A 734 7.55 63.25 -29.15
C LYS A 734 6.29 63.81 -29.79
#